data_AF-A0A3M2BFK1-F1
#
_entry.id   AF-A0A3M2BFK1-F1
#
_cell.length_a   1.000
_cell.length_b   1.000
_cell.length_c   1.000
_cell.angle_alpha   90.00
_cell.angle_beta   90.00
_cell.angle_gamma   90.00
#
_symmetry.space_group_name_H-M   'P 1'
#
loop_
_entity.id
_entity.type
_entity.pdbx_description
1 polymer ?
#
loop_
_entity_poly.entity_id
_entity_poly.type
_entity_poly.pdbx_seq_one_letter_code
_entity_poly.pdbx_strand_id
1 'polypeptide(L)'
;MKLLLLRHTTNASRARSRAGARLLLALTAVLLTGPFGAGELLAQQAPPSPEDVLGYGIGERFTDAREVVHYMRTLAAASPRVRVVRYGETYERRPLVQVVLASEANLARLDEILEANAELTDPDTPPARAEAIIADIPAVVYLSYGVHGNESSSSEAAMWTAWDLARGAPEAAGALDSLVVVIDPVVNPDGRDRYVSFYRQAAGPRANPNREAWEHREPWPGGRTNHYFFDLNRDWTWMSQAETRARLETWRRWNPQVHVDFHEMFYNSSYFFFPATPPISPLYPEHILRWGERFGRANAEAFDARGWLYYTAEGFDLFYPGYGDSWPSLTGAIGMTYEQAGHSFAGRAVEREDGTVLTLAERATHHRVTGLTTVRTAAEGRTDLMRGYADFHRRIDEGLSDVLLVPGADPQAAEALVDLLLAQGIEVERAQDGFEVDAAPHEGFGERDRFPAGTYLVRMRQPRGRLAATLLQAEVELDATFSYDISAWSLPYAFGVEAHAVRGRLRGSFTPVEAGLASGDPASPWTDVLEASVAGAPAPAAAAGGAEEARFGYLLPAGLRDAPALVAFLREGGRAYALADTFTLAGRHYAHGAVFLPRGRNDDLEGRVQRAGLAGRVVPVRTGFTEGGPDLGTEGNGILRARRVALLAGEGTSSNSFGAHRFFLERRLGLPFDAVLVSSLPSLDLSVYDVIVVPSGGGVARELGERGRERLLEWVRAGGTLVAVDAG
;
A
#
# COMPACT_ATOMS: atom_id res chain seq x y z
N MET A 1 -11.51 -59.13 -11.54
CA MET A 1 -11.47 -60.61 -11.49
C MET A 1 -12.32 -61.05 -10.29
N LYS A 2 -13.53 -61.57 -10.58
CA LYS A 2 -14.42 -62.46 -9.77
C LYS A 2 -14.87 -61.97 -8.36
N LEU A 3 -16.13 -62.05 -7.91
CA LEU A 3 -17.33 -62.77 -8.37
C LEU A 3 -18.62 -62.36 -7.59
N LEU A 4 -19.77 -62.22 -8.30
CA LEU A 4 -21.18 -62.68 -8.06
C LEU A 4 -21.97 -62.29 -6.76
N LEU A 5 -23.31 -62.13 -6.66
CA LEU A 5 -24.58 -62.48 -7.37
C LEU A 5 -25.68 -61.43 -7.00
N LEU A 6 -26.64 -60.95 -7.81
CA LEU A 6 -27.77 -61.51 -8.61
C LEU A 6 -29.17 -61.55 -7.93
N ARG A 7 -30.03 -60.58 -8.35
CA ARG A 7 -31.51 -60.49 -8.53
C ARG A 7 -32.49 -61.49 -7.90
N HIS A 8 -33.67 -60.98 -7.53
CA HIS A 8 -34.98 -61.59 -7.84
C HIS A 8 -36.09 -60.54 -8.11
N THR A 9 -37.05 -60.93 -8.95
CA THR A 9 -38.15 -60.18 -9.59
C THR A 9 -39.52 -60.75 -9.18
N THR A 10 -40.62 -59.97 -9.18
CA THR A 10 -41.85 -60.14 -10.02
C THR A 10 -43.17 -59.52 -9.45
N ASN A 11 -43.93 -58.88 -10.37
CA ASN A 11 -45.39 -58.79 -10.62
C ASN A 11 -46.42 -58.51 -9.47
N ALA A 12 -47.41 -57.60 -9.53
CA ALA A 12 -48.39 -57.09 -10.52
C ALA A 12 -49.84 -57.64 -10.34
N SER A 13 -50.83 -56.75 -10.09
CA SER A 13 -52.26 -56.75 -10.54
C SER A 13 -53.04 -55.67 -9.73
N ARG A 14 -53.65 -54.60 -10.29
CA ARG A 14 -54.85 -54.38 -11.15
C ARG A 14 -56.22 -54.77 -10.54
N ALA A 15 -57.10 -53.78 -10.31
CA ALA A 15 -58.45 -53.60 -10.94
C ALA A 15 -59.33 -52.59 -10.13
N ARG A 16 -59.82 -51.49 -10.75
CA ARG A 16 -61.23 -51.17 -11.18
C ARG A 16 -62.22 -50.93 -10.02
N SER A 17 -63.11 -49.92 -9.99
CA SER A 17 -64.09 -49.47 -11.00
C SER A 17 -64.84 -48.20 -10.52
N ARG A 18 -65.23 -47.26 -11.43
CA ARG A 18 -66.62 -46.84 -11.82
C ARG A 18 -67.44 -46.06 -10.74
N ALA A 19 -68.31 -45.09 -11.01
CA ALA A 19 -68.82 -44.38 -12.19
C ALA A 19 -69.82 -43.29 -11.72
N GLY A 20 -70.18 -42.33 -12.60
CA GLY A 20 -71.40 -41.49 -12.52
C GLY A 20 -71.13 -40.03 -12.96
N ALA A 21 -71.20 -39.66 -14.25
CA ALA A 21 -72.38 -39.39 -15.11
C ALA A 21 -73.24 -38.21 -14.59
N ARG A 22 -73.29 -37.03 -15.24
CA ARG A 22 -74.10 -36.58 -16.40
C ARG A 22 -73.94 -35.03 -16.49
N LEU A 23 -74.25 -34.22 -17.52
CA LEU A 23 -74.47 -34.28 -18.98
C LEU A 23 -75.05 -32.88 -19.39
N LEU A 24 -74.61 -32.29 -20.53
CA LEU A 24 -75.28 -31.27 -21.39
C LEU A 24 -75.57 -29.82 -20.84
N LEU A 25 -75.64 -28.70 -21.59
CA LEU A 25 -75.29 -28.22 -22.95
C LEU A 25 -75.53 -26.67 -23.00
N ALA A 26 -74.83 -25.97 -23.90
CA ALA A 26 -75.21 -24.76 -24.67
C ALA A 26 -75.22 -23.31 -24.09
N LEU A 27 -74.39 -22.47 -24.75
CA LEU A 27 -74.45 -21.04 -25.14
C LEU A 27 -75.20 -20.00 -24.27
N THR A 28 -74.56 -18.85 -23.97
CA THR A 28 -74.73 -17.52 -24.62
C THR A 28 -73.85 -16.45 -23.91
N ALA A 29 -73.39 -15.46 -24.68
CA ALA A 29 -72.43 -14.41 -24.35
C ALA A 29 -72.85 -13.37 -23.31
N VAL A 30 -71.87 -12.78 -22.59
CA VAL A 30 -71.76 -11.33 -22.29
C VAL A 30 -70.27 -10.97 -22.16
N LEU A 31 -69.80 -10.07 -23.01
CA LEU A 31 -68.59 -9.26 -22.80
C LEU A 31 -68.81 -8.32 -21.60
N LEU A 32 -67.94 -8.37 -20.60
CA LEU A 32 -67.74 -7.26 -19.68
C LEU A 32 -66.24 -7.01 -19.52
N THR A 33 -65.86 -5.84 -20.03
CA THR A 33 -64.60 -5.13 -19.90
C THR A 33 -64.10 -5.02 -18.46
N GLY A 34 -62.81 -5.25 -18.24
CA GLY A 34 -62.10 -4.83 -17.04
C GLY A 34 -60.61 -5.21 -17.11
N PRO A 35 -59.67 -4.26 -17.20
CA PRO A 35 -58.25 -4.55 -17.04
C PRO A 35 -57.97 -4.64 -15.55
N PHE A 36 -57.91 -5.84 -14.98
CA PHE A 36 -57.30 -6.02 -13.68
C PHE A 36 -55.81 -6.26 -13.89
N GLY A 37 -55.06 -5.17 -13.74
CA GLY A 37 -53.62 -5.23 -13.52
C GLY A 37 -53.33 -6.07 -12.29
N ALA A 38 -52.75 -7.24 -12.51
CA ALA A 38 -51.95 -7.92 -11.51
C ALA A 38 -50.50 -7.53 -11.79
N GLY A 39 -50.13 -6.32 -11.36
CA GLY A 39 -48.74 -6.07 -11.00
C GLY A 39 -48.50 -6.85 -9.72
N GLU A 40 -48.00 -8.08 -9.83
CA GLU A 40 -47.31 -8.69 -8.71
C GLU A 40 -46.16 -7.75 -8.36
N LEU A 41 -46.30 -6.97 -7.29
CA LEU A 41 -45.15 -6.45 -6.56
C LEU A 41 -44.36 -7.67 -6.12
N LEU A 42 -43.37 -8.07 -6.91
CA LEU A 42 -42.27 -8.88 -6.42
C LEU A 42 -41.63 -8.04 -5.31
N ALA A 43 -41.94 -8.39 -4.05
CA ALA A 43 -41.21 -7.87 -2.92
C ALA A 43 -39.72 -8.09 -3.21
N GLN A 44 -38.94 -7.01 -3.25
CA GLN A 44 -37.50 -7.09 -3.48
C GLN A 44 -36.93 -7.98 -2.36
N GLN A 45 -36.52 -9.21 -2.72
CA GLN A 45 -35.97 -10.15 -1.75
C GLN A 45 -34.75 -9.51 -1.12
N ALA A 46 -34.65 -9.57 0.21
CA ALA A 46 -33.47 -9.06 0.91
C ALA A 46 -32.22 -9.76 0.34
N PRO A 47 -31.10 -9.02 0.14
CA PRO A 47 -29.89 -9.64 -0.38
C PRO A 47 -29.40 -10.75 0.56
N PRO A 48 -28.79 -11.82 0.03
CA PRO A 48 -28.36 -12.97 0.82
C PRO A 48 -27.30 -12.56 1.85
N SER A 49 -27.36 -13.18 3.03
CA SER A 49 -26.36 -12.98 4.07
C SER A 49 -25.02 -13.65 3.71
N PRO A 50 -23.91 -13.33 4.38
CA PRO A 50 -22.67 -14.07 4.22
C PRO A 50 -22.86 -15.57 4.46
N GLU A 51 -23.66 -15.96 5.45
CA GLU A 51 -23.92 -17.36 5.80
C GLU A 51 -24.66 -18.11 4.67
N ASP A 52 -25.64 -17.47 4.02
CA ASP A 52 -26.36 -18.06 2.89
C ASP A 52 -25.46 -18.39 1.70
N VAL A 53 -24.40 -17.59 1.49
CA VAL A 53 -23.46 -17.73 0.36
C VAL A 53 -22.29 -18.64 0.71
N LEU A 54 -21.73 -18.47 1.91
CA LEU A 54 -20.51 -19.15 2.35
C LEU A 54 -20.81 -20.55 2.92
N GLY A 55 -22.03 -20.78 3.43
CA GLY A 55 -22.47 -22.03 4.03
C GLY A 55 -22.02 -22.25 5.48
N TYR A 56 -21.59 -21.19 6.16
CA TYR A 56 -21.21 -21.18 7.58
C TYR A 56 -21.38 -19.76 8.15
N GLY A 57 -21.61 -19.66 9.46
CA GLY A 57 -21.69 -18.38 10.15
C GLY A 57 -20.33 -17.70 10.24
N ILE A 58 -20.32 -16.37 10.13
CA ILE A 58 -19.11 -15.57 10.37
C ILE A 58 -18.56 -15.87 11.77
N GLY A 59 -17.26 -16.15 11.84
CA GLY A 59 -16.58 -16.55 13.06
C GLY A 59 -16.37 -18.05 13.22
N GLU A 60 -17.09 -18.91 12.48
CA GLU A 60 -16.89 -20.36 12.53
C GLU A 60 -15.57 -20.81 11.90
N ARG A 61 -15.09 -20.07 10.90
CA ARG A 61 -13.78 -20.21 10.26
C ARG A 61 -13.32 -18.87 9.69
N PHE A 62 -12.03 -18.76 9.40
CA PHE A 62 -11.51 -17.64 8.63
C PHE A 62 -11.83 -17.81 7.15
N THR A 63 -12.35 -16.75 6.53
CA THR A 63 -12.74 -16.70 5.13
C THR A 63 -11.55 -16.27 4.28
N ASP A 64 -11.09 -17.05 3.29
CA ASP A 64 -9.96 -16.58 2.46
C ASP A 64 -10.35 -15.40 1.55
N ALA A 65 -9.36 -14.67 1.02
CA ALA A 65 -9.62 -13.47 0.23
C ALA A 65 -10.52 -13.73 -0.98
N ARG A 66 -10.42 -14.93 -1.58
CA ARG A 66 -11.28 -15.32 -2.71
C ARG A 66 -12.73 -15.47 -2.28
N GLU A 67 -13.02 -16.12 -1.15
CA GLU A 67 -14.37 -16.25 -0.61
C GLU A 67 -14.96 -14.89 -0.21
N VAL A 68 -14.16 -13.98 0.38
CA VAL A 68 -14.60 -12.60 0.68
C VAL A 68 -15.00 -11.86 -0.60
N VAL A 69 -14.14 -11.85 -1.62
CA VAL A 69 -14.43 -11.19 -2.90
C VAL A 69 -15.62 -11.85 -3.62
N HIS A 70 -15.75 -13.18 -3.52
CA HIS A 70 -16.90 -13.89 -4.06
C HIS A 70 -18.20 -13.40 -3.42
N TYR A 71 -18.25 -13.31 -2.10
CA TYR A 71 -19.42 -12.81 -1.39
C TYR A 71 -19.76 -11.37 -1.80
N MET A 72 -18.78 -10.46 -1.84
CA MET A 72 -19.04 -9.07 -2.24
C MET A 72 -19.63 -8.95 -3.65
N ARG A 73 -19.20 -9.80 -4.59
CA ARG A 73 -19.79 -9.86 -5.94
C ARG A 73 -21.20 -10.43 -5.94
N THR A 74 -21.47 -11.44 -5.13
CA THR A 74 -22.82 -12.00 -4.96
C THR A 74 -23.77 -10.96 -4.38
N LEU A 75 -23.31 -10.19 -3.39
CA LEU A 75 -24.06 -9.08 -2.79
C LEU A 75 -24.37 -8.00 -3.83
N ALA A 76 -23.39 -7.61 -4.65
CA ALA A 76 -23.58 -6.64 -5.74
C ALA A 76 -24.56 -7.11 -6.82
N ALA A 77 -24.57 -8.41 -7.14
CA ALA A 77 -25.54 -8.98 -8.07
C ALA A 77 -26.97 -9.00 -7.50
N ALA A 78 -27.12 -9.03 -6.17
CA ALA A 78 -28.41 -9.13 -5.50
C ALA A 78 -28.98 -7.78 -5.02
N SER A 79 -28.20 -6.70 -5.04
CA SER A 79 -28.63 -5.38 -4.56
C SER A 79 -28.27 -4.26 -5.52
N PRO A 80 -29.25 -3.44 -5.98
CA PRO A 80 -28.98 -2.29 -6.85
C PRO A 80 -28.24 -1.16 -6.11
N ARG A 81 -28.08 -1.27 -4.79
CA ARG A 81 -27.35 -0.32 -3.92
C ARG A 81 -25.87 -0.63 -3.81
N VAL A 82 -25.36 -1.65 -4.51
CA VAL A 82 -23.99 -2.15 -4.35
C VAL A 82 -23.30 -2.31 -5.71
N ARG A 83 -22.09 -1.77 -5.84
CA ARG A 83 -21.22 -1.96 -7.00
C ARG A 83 -19.83 -2.40 -6.54
N VAL A 84 -19.27 -3.42 -7.19
CA VAL A 84 -17.88 -3.84 -6.95
C VAL A 84 -17.00 -3.31 -8.08
N VAL A 85 -15.92 -2.61 -7.72
CA VAL A 85 -14.92 -2.08 -8.65
C VAL A 85 -13.58 -2.74 -8.35
N ARG A 86 -12.88 -3.19 -9.40
CA ARG A 86 -11.49 -3.64 -9.27
C ARG A 86 -10.57 -2.44 -9.40
N TYR A 87 -9.65 -2.26 -8.46
CA TYR A 87 -8.68 -1.16 -8.51
C TYR A 87 -7.24 -1.61 -8.74
N GLY A 88 -6.93 -2.90 -8.60
CA GLY A 88 -5.56 -3.37 -8.79
C GLY A 88 -5.40 -4.88 -8.73
N GLU A 89 -4.15 -5.27 -8.54
CA GLU A 89 -3.71 -6.64 -8.37
C GLU A 89 -2.47 -6.68 -7.45
N THR A 90 -2.38 -7.70 -6.59
CA THR A 90 -1.20 -7.93 -5.74
C THR A 90 -0.07 -8.60 -6.51
N TYR A 91 1.12 -8.71 -5.89
CA TYR A 91 2.25 -9.43 -6.46
C TYR A 91 1.96 -10.93 -6.71
N GLU A 92 1.07 -11.54 -5.92
CA GLU A 92 0.63 -12.93 -6.12
C GLU A 92 -0.58 -13.05 -7.06
N ARG A 93 -0.92 -11.97 -7.77
CA ARG A 93 -1.99 -11.89 -8.77
C ARG A 93 -3.41 -11.99 -8.19
N ARG A 94 -3.62 -11.55 -6.95
CA ARG A 94 -4.96 -11.47 -6.36
C ARG A 94 -5.63 -10.15 -6.70
N PRO A 95 -6.92 -10.14 -7.07
CA PRO A 95 -7.61 -8.90 -7.39
C PRO A 95 -7.82 -8.05 -6.14
N LEU A 96 -7.49 -6.76 -6.24
CA LEU A 96 -7.85 -5.76 -5.25
C LEU A 96 -9.17 -5.10 -5.65
N VAL A 97 -10.14 -5.03 -4.73
CA VAL A 97 -11.50 -4.56 -5.02
C VAL A 97 -12.01 -3.58 -3.98
N GLN A 98 -12.86 -2.66 -4.42
CA GLN A 98 -13.66 -1.78 -3.57
C GLN A 98 -15.14 -2.08 -3.78
N VAL A 99 -15.92 -2.07 -2.70
CA VAL A 99 -17.36 -2.23 -2.70
C VAL A 99 -17.99 -0.87 -2.42
N VAL A 100 -18.74 -0.35 -3.37
CA VAL A 100 -19.36 0.98 -3.33
C VAL A 100 -20.83 0.82 -3.02
N LEU A 101 -21.28 1.42 -1.92
CA LEU A 101 -22.66 1.37 -1.45
C LEU A 101 -23.24 2.79 -1.38
N ALA A 102 -24.36 3.01 -2.04
CA ALA A 102 -25.13 4.25 -1.93
C ALA A 102 -26.60 3.99 -2.31
N SER A 103 -27.48 4.97 -2.15
CA SER A 103 -28.83 4.89 -2.69
C SER A 103 -28.78 4.67 -4.21
N GLU A 104 -29.81 4.04 -4.78
CA GLU A 104 -29.87 3.81 -6.24
C GLU A 104 -29.77 5.14 -7.02
N ALA A 105 -30.39 6.20 -6.49
CA ALA A 105 -30.30 7.54 -7.04
C ALA A 105 -28.87 8.08 -7.05
N ASN A 106 -28.15 7.95 -5.93
CA ASN A 106 -26.75 8.38 -5.83
C ASN A 106 -25.82 7.54 -6.72
N LEU A 107 -26.03 6.22 -6.79
CA LEU A 107 -25.23 5.36 -7.67
C LEU A 107 -25.42 5.68 -9.16
N ALA A 108 -26.65 6.03 -9.57
CA ALA A 108 -26.96 6.40 -10.94
C ALA A 108 -26.25 7.69 -11.41
N ARG A 109 -25.94 8.60 -10.48
CA ARG A 109 -25.19 9.84 -10.74
C ARG A 109 -23.83 9.89 -10.03
N LEU A 110 -23.20 8.74 -9.77
CA LEU A 110 -21.96 8.69 -8.97
C LEU A 110 -20.84 9.55 -9.57
N ASP A 111 -20.65 9.52 -10.89
CA ASP A 111 -19.57 10.29 -11.54
C ASP A 111 -19.74 11.80 -11.31
N GLU A 112 -20.95 12.32 -11.45
CA GLU A 112 -21.29 13.72 -11.15
C GLU A 112 -21.02 14.08 -9.68
N ILE A 113 -21.41 13.19 -8.76
CA ILE A 113 -21.15 13.36 -7.32
C ILE A 113 -19.65 13.45 -7.03
N LEU A 114 -18.85 12.56 -7.64
CA LEU A 114 -17.41 12.52 -7.40
C LEU A 114 -16.67 13.70 -8.06
N GLU A 115 -17.13 14.17 -9.22
CA GLU A 115 -16.61 15.38 -9.87
C GLU A 115 -16.87 16.63 -9.01
N ALA A 116 -18.10 16.78 -8.50
CA ALA A 116 -18.45 17.87 -7.60
C ALA A 116 -17.71 17.76 -6.25
N ASN A 117 -17.50 16.54 -5.72
CA ASN A 117 -16.68 16.34 -4.53
C ASN A 117 -15.20 16.71 -4.76
N ALA A 118 -14.66 16.42 -5.95
CA ALA A 118 -13.30 16.83 -6.32
C ALA A 118 -13.15 18.35 -6.40
N GLU A 119 -14.17 19.09 -6.86
CA GLU A 119 -14.18 20.56 -6.86
C GLU A 119 -14.06 21.14 -5.44
N LEU A 120 -14.53 20.44 -4.40
CA LEU A 120 -14.33 20.87 -3.01
C LEU A 120 -12.88 20.75 -2.54
N THR A 121 -12.02 20.04 -3.27
CA THR A 121 -10.58 19.96 -2.98
C THR A 121 -9.78 21.09 -3.59
N ASP A 122 -10.37 21.84 -4.52
CA ASP A 122 -9.73 23.01 -5.11
C ASP A 122 -9.78 24.18 -4.11
N PRO A 123 -8.61 24.69 -3.65
CA PRO A 123 -8.55 25.80 -2.71
C PRO A 123 -9.16 27.11 -3.25
N ASP A 124 -9.32 27.23 -4.57
CA ASP A 124 -9.87 28.41 -5.25
C ASP A 124 -11.40 28.34 -5.46
N THR A 125 -12.04 27.23 -5.10
CA THR A 125 -13.51 27.09 -5.16
C THR A 125 -14.19 28.17 -4.30
N PRO A 126 -15.06 29.03 -4.88
CA PRO A 126 -15.71 30.09 -4.12
C PRO A 126 -16.64 29.55 -3.02
N PRO A 127 -16.74 30.20 -1.84
CA PRO A 127 -17.57 29.71 -0.73
C PRO A 127 -19.04 29.46 -1.10
N ALA A 128 -19.64 30.32 -1.94
CA ALA A 128 -21.02 30.13 -2.40
C ALA A 128 -21.19 28.91 -3.30
N ARG A 129 -20.16 28.57 -4.10
CA ARG A 129 -20.15 27.38 -4.94
C ARG A 129 -19.95 26.13 -4.09
N ALA A 130 -19.04 26.16 -3.13
CA ALA A 130 -18.85 25.08 -2.16
C ALA A 130 -20.16 24.78 -1.41
N GLU A 131 -20.87 25.78 -0.87
CA GLU A 131 -22.16 25.56 -0.20
C GLU A 131 -23.23 24.97 -1.13
N ALA A 132 -23.25 25.34 -2.41
CA ALA A 132 -24.18 24.75 -3.38
C ALA A 132 -23.88 23.27 -3.63
N ILE A 133 -22.61 22.90 -3.77
CA ILE A 133 -22.18 21.49 -3.88
C ILE A 133 -22.56 20.73 -2.61
N ILE A 134 -22.22 21.31 -1.44
CA ILE A 134 -22.56 20.74 -0.13
C ILE A 134 -24.08 20.59 0.00
N ALA A 135 -24.94 21.40 -0.61
CA ALA A 135 -26.38 21.17 -0.53
C ALA A 135 -26.88 19.96 -1.36
N ASP A 136 -26.16 19.58 -2.43
CA ASP A 136 -26.64 18.62 -3.44
C ASP A 136 -26.10 17.19 -3.29
N ILE A 137 -24.79 17.03 -3.00
CA ILE A 137 -24.14 15.70 -3.10
C ILE A 137 -24.07 14.96 -1.75
N PRO A 138 -24.00 13.62 -1.69
CA PRO A 138 -23.67 12.91 -0.46
C PRO A 138 -22.21 13.12 -0.01
N ALA A 139 -21.88 12.79 1.24
CA ALA A 139 -20.47 12.69 1.68
C ALA A 139 -19.91 11.28 1.39
N VAL A 140 -18.58 11.15 1.30
CA VAL A 140 -17.88 9.90 1.02
C VAL A 140 -17.22 9.36 2.30
N VAL A 141 -17.57 8.12 2.67
CA VAL A 141 -16.97 7.38 3.79
C VAL A 141 -16.19 6.20 3.25
N TYR A 142 -14.91 6.09 3.59
CA TYR A 142 -14.04 4.99 3.18
C TYR A 142 -13.68 4.12 4.38
N LEU A 143 -13.92 2.81 4.30
CA LEU A 143 -13.64 1.83 5.35
C LEU A 143 -12.64 0.80 4.81
N SER A 144 -11.41 0.78 5.34
CA SER A 144 -10.36 -0.18 4.98
C SER A 144 -10.24 -1.31 5.98
N TYR A 145 -10.35 -2.55 5.51
CA TYR A 145 -10.26 -3.75 6.33
C TYR A 145 -9.07 -4.62 5.91
N GLY A 146 -8.37 -5.18 6.88
CA GLY A 146 -7.36 -6.22 6.65
C GLY A 146 -6.11 -5.73 5.94
N VAL A 147 -5.61 -4.54 6.27
CA VAL A 147 -4.27 -4.07 5.82
C VAL A 147 -3.16 -4.92 6.43
N HIS A 148 -3.36 -5.40 7.66
CA HIS A 148 -2.60 -6.50 8.23
C HIS A 148 -3.37 -7.80 8.02
N GLY A 149 -2.84 -8.69 7.19
CA GLY A 149 -3.58 -9.87 6.72
C GLY A 149 -3.94 -10.88 7.83
N ASN A 150 -3.19 -10.90 8.93
CA ASN A 150 -3.43 -11.77 10.08
C ASN A 150 -4.34 -11.14 11.16
N GLU A 151 -4.77 -9.88 11.00
CA GLU A 151 -5.77 -9.19 11.86
C GLU A 151 -7.18 -9.46 11.32
N SER A 152 -7.53 -10.74 11.31
CA SER A 152 -8.48 -11.31 10.36
C SER A 152 -9.96 -10.95 10.59
N SER A 153 -10.36 -10.49 11.78
CA SER A 153 -11.76 -10.19 12.08
C SER A 153 -12.31 -8.99 11.31
N SER A 154 -11.44 -8.07 10.90
CA SER A 154 -11.79 -6.89 10.10
C SER A 154 -12.47 -7.29 8.77
N SER A 155 -11.87 -8.18 7.98
CA SER A 155 -12.48 -8.64 6.72
C SER A 155 -13.75 -9.47 6.92
N GLU A 156 -13.88 -10.17 8.05
CA GLU A 156 -15.15 -10.84 8.39
C GLU A 156 -16.26 -9.80 8.65
N ALA A 157 -15.93 -8.74 9.41
CA ALA A 157 -16.83 -7.63 9.69
C ALA A 157 -17.20 -6.83 8.44
N ALA A 158 -16.29 -6.72 7.46
CA ALA A 158 -16.55 -6.05 6.18
C ALA A 158 -17.75 -6.65 5.45
N MET A 159 -17.87 -7.99 5.44
CA MET A 159 -18.98 -8.71 4.79
C MET A 159 -20.32 -8.42 5.47
N TRP A 160 -20.35 -8.41 6.81
CA TRP A 160 -21.55 -8.03 7.56
C TRP A 160 -21.91 -6.56 7.38
N THR A 161 -20.93 -5.67 7.43
CA THR A 161 -21.15 -4.22 7.28
C THR A 161 -21.73 -3.91 5.90
N ALA A 162 -21.16 -4.48 4.84
CA ALA A 162 -21.68 -4.34 3.48
C ALA A 162 -23.11 -4.90 3.36
N TRP A 163 -23.38 -6.07 3.96
CA TRP A 163 -24.71 -6.68 3.96
C TRP A 163 -25.77 -5.79 4.64
N ASP A 164 -25.45 -5.25 5.82
CA ASP A 164 -26.34 -4.41 6.60
C ASP A 164 -26.70 -3.12 5.86
N LEU A 165 -25.72 -2.48 5.25
CA LEU A 165 -25.94 -1.31 4.41
C LEU A 165 -26.79 -1.65 3.19
N ALA A 166 -26.48 -2.75 2.50
CA ALA A 166 -27.20 -3.18 1.30
C ALA A 166 -28.68 -3.52 1.58
N ARG A 167 -28.97 -4.16 2.72
CA ARG A 167 -30.33 -4.52 3.14
C ARG A 167 -31.07 -3.39 3.86
N GLY A 168 -30.42 -2.27 4.13
CA GLY A 168 -31.01 -1.16 4.91
C GLY A 168 -31.32 -1.54 6.36
N ALA A 169 -30.36 -2.16 7.05
CA ALA A 169 -30.48 -2.54 8.45
C ALA A 169 -30.86 -1.32 9.33
N PRO A 170 -31.66 -1.50 10.40
CA PRO A 170 -32.09 -0.41 11.27
C PRO A 170 -30.94 0.48 11.78
N GLU A 171 -29.78 -0.11 12.04
CA GLU A 171 -28.57 0.54 12.55
C GLU A 171 -27.96 1.56 11.59
N ALA A 172 -28.26 1.46 10.29
CA ALA A 172 -27.78 2.36 9.23
C ALA A 172 -28.90 2.78 8.26
N ALA A 173 -30.16 2.73 8.71
CA ALA A 173 -31.31 3.07 7.89
C ALA A 173 -31.24 4.52 7.42
N GLY A 174 -31.43 4.75 6.11
CA GLY A 174 -31.35 6.08 5.49
C GLY A 174 -29.93 6.65 5.32
N ALA A 175 -28.89 6.00 5.85
CA ALA A 175 -27.53 6.53 5.77
C ALA A 175 -27.03 6.69 4.32
N LEU A 176 -27.40 5.74 3.44
CA LEU A 176 -27.00 5.73 2.03
C LEU A 176 -27.68 6.81 1.17
N ASP A 177 -28.69 7.51 1.70
CA ASP A 177 -29.27 8.68 1.04
C ASP A 177 -28.34 9.90 1.16
N SER A 178 -27.62 9.99 2.29
CA SER A 178 -26.67 11.06 2.59
C SER A 178 -25.22 10.70 2.28
N LEU A 179 -24.92 9.43 2.00
CA LEU A 179 -23.54 8.92 1.89
C LEU A 179 -23.30 8.05 0.66
N VAL A 180 -22.06 8.11 0.16
CA VAL A 180 -21.41 7.06 -0.62
C VAL A 180 -20.42 6.37 0.31
N VAL A 181 -20.62 5.07 0.58
CA VAL A 181 -19.71 4.27 1.40
C VAL A 181 -18.84 3.40 0.50
N VAL A 182 -17.53 3.47 0.67
CA VAL A 182 -16.54 2.64 -0.03
C VAL A 182 -15.93 1.69 1.00
N ILE A 183 -16.03 0.39 0.76
CA ILE A 183 -15.42 -0.65 1.58
C ILE A 183 -14.29 -1.29 0.79
N ASP A 184 -13.07 -1.25 1.30
CA ASP A 184 -11.98 -2.14 0.88
C ASP A 184 -11.96 -3.35 1.84
N PRO A 185 -12.48 -4.52 1.44
CA PRO A 185 -12.75 -5.60 2.37
C PRO A 185 -11.50 -6.39 2.78
N VAL A 186 -10.44 -6.33 1.96
CA VAL A 186 -9.18 -7.04 2.19
C VAL A 186 -8.06 -6.27 1.49
N VAL A 187 -7.48 -5.30 2.18
CA VAL A 187 -6.36 -4.50 1.65
C VAL A 187 -5.12 -5.37 1.37
N ASN A 188 -4.83 -6.35 2.23
CA ASN A 188 -3.69 -7.26 2.10
C ASN A 188 -4.14 -8.73 1.90
N PRO A 189 -4.61 -9.11 0.70
CA PRO A 189 -5.12 -10.46 0.47
C PRO A 189 -3.99 -11.51 0.45
N ASP A 190 -2.76 -11.14 0.11
CA ASP A 190 -1.60 -12.04 0.11
C ASP A 190 -1.23 -12.44 1.55
N GLY A 191 -1.17 -11.46 2.47
CA GLY A 191 -0.98 -11.70 3.90
C GLY A 191 -2.13 -12.49 4.52
N ARG A 192 -3.37 -12.16 4.16
CA ARG A 192 -4.57 -12.86 4.66
C ARG A 192 -4.53 -14.33 4.30
N ASP A 193 -4.34 -14.66 3.04
CA ASP A 193 -4.33 -16.05 2.59
C ASP A 193 -3.16 -16.84 3.18
N ARG A 194 -2.03 -16.20 3.47
CA ARG A 194 -0.91 -16.82 4.20
C ARG A 194 -1.34 -17.24 5.61
N TYR A 195 -1.95 -16.34 6.37
CA TYR A 195 -2.46 -16.63 7.71
C TYR A 195 -3.56 -17.71 7.68
N VAL A 196 -4.54 -17.57 6.78
CA VAL A 196 -5.65 -18.52 6.65
C VAL A 196 -5.15 -19.91 6.27
N SER A 197 -4.17 -20.00 5.37
CA SER A 197 -3.52 -21.27 5.00
C SER A 197 -2.82 -21.94 6.17
N PHE A 198 -2.07 -21.18 6.98
CA PHE A 198 -1.47 -21.68 8.22
C PHE A 198 -2.56 -22.17 9.19
N TYR A 199 -3.55 -21.33 9.48
CA TYR A 199 -4.56 -21.65 10.48
C TYR A 199 -5.37 -22.90 10.08
N ARG A 200 -5.70 -23.07 8.80
CA ARG A 200 -6.39 -24.28 8.29
C ARG A 200 -5.59 -25.57 8.50
N GLN A 201 -4.26 -25.51 8.51
CA GLN A 201 -3.41 -26.67 8.79
C GLN A 201 -3.31 -26.95 10.30
N ALA A 202 -3.28 -25.89 11.11
CA ALA A 202 -3.09 -26.00 12.55
C ALA A 202 -4.38 -26.29 13.33
N ALA A 203 -5.53 -25.85 12.81
CA ALA A 203 -6.80 -25.88 13.53
C ALA A 203 -7.48 -27.26 13.55
N GLY A 204 -8.11 -27.57 14.68
CA GLY A 204 -8.99 -28.72 14.82
C GLY A 204 -10.43 -28.44 14.37
N PRO A 205 -11.32 -29.46 14.40
CA PRO A 205 -12.74 -29.29 14.08
C PRO A 205 -13.46 -28.36 15.08
N ARG A 206 -12.94 -28.19 16.29
CA ARG A 206 -13.46 -27.27 17.31
C ARG A 206 -12.43 -26.17 17.55
N ALA A 207 -12.90 -24.95 17.83
CA ALA A 207 -12.02 -23.87 18.25
C ALA A 207 -11.30 -24.25 19.56
N ASN A 208 -9.99 -23.96 19.64
CA ASN A 208 -9.19 -24.33 20.81
C ASN A 208 -8.74 -23.07 21.54
N PRO A 209 -9.37 -22.70 22.68
CA PRO A 209 -9.03 -21.47 23.40
C PRO A 209 -7.66 -21.53 24.12
N ASN A 210 -7.05 -22.71 24.24
CA ASN A 210 -5.75 -22.85 24.91
C ASN A 210 -4.65 -22.14 24.11
N ARG A 211 -4.14 -21.03 24.65
CA ARG A 211 -3.05 -20.20 24.09
C ARG A 211 -1.77 -20.94 23.69
N GLU A 212 -1.52 -22.13 24.26
CA GLU A 212 -0.35 -22.94 23.92
C GLU A 212 -0.58 -23.85 22.70
N ALA A 213 -1.80 -23.90 22.18
CA ALA A 213 -2.11 -24.68 20.99
C ALA A 213 -1.38 -24.14 19.75
N TRP A 214 -1.05 -25.04 18.83
CA TRP A 214 -0.33 -24.70 17.60
C TRP A 214 -1.05 -23.64 16.76
N GLU A 215 -2.39 -23.61 16.75
CA GLU A 215 -3.19 -22.64 15.98
C GLU A 215 -2.98 -21.17 16.40
N HIS A 216 -2.35 -20.93 17.55
CA HIS A 216 -2.00 -19.59 18.06
C HIS A 216 -0.51 -19.24 17.85
N ARG A 217 0.27 -20.13 17.23
CA ARG A 217 1.72 -19.95 17.01
C ARG A 217 1.99 -19.78 15.53
N GLU A 218 1.60 -18.63 14.99
CA GLU A 218 1.86 -18.26 13.59
C GLU A 218 3.36 -18.33 13.28
N PRO A 219 3.78 -19.05 12.21
CA PRO A 219 5.18 -19.23 11.87
C PRO A 219 5.77 -18.01 11.16
N TRP A 220 7.10 -17.92 11.10
CA TRP A 220 7.79 -17.03 10.16
C TRP A 220 7.61 -17.53 8.71
N PRO A 221 7.31 -16.65 7.72
CA PRO A 221 6.84 -15.28 7.89
C PRO A 221 5.33 -15.25 8.17
N GLY A 222 4.89 -14.33 9.02
CA GLY A 222 3.47 -14.17 9.35
C GLY A 222 2.64 -13.53 8.22
N GLY A 223 1.33 -13.49 8.40
CA GLY A 223 0.34 -12.91 7.49
C GLY A 223 0.14 -11.41 7.65
N ARG A 224 0.83 -10.74 8.59
CA ARG A 224 0.72 -9.29 8.79
C ARG A 224 1.03 -8.51 7.50
N THR A 225 2.09 -8.89 6.80
CA THR A 225 2.67 -8.13 5.70
C THR A 225 2.32 -8.71 4.32
N ASN A 226 2.58 -7.96 3.25
CA ASN A 226 2.28 -8.37 1.87
C ASN A 226 3.22 -9.47 1.34
N HIS A 227 3.26 -9.72 0.03
CA HIS A 227 4.17 -10.71 -0.59
C HIS A 227 5.67 -10.48 -0.29
N TYR A 228 6.09 -9.21 -0.30
CA TYR A 228 7.47 -8.81 -0.04
C TYR A 228 7.75 -8.53 1.44
N PHE A 229 6.80 -8.86 2.31
CA PHE A 229 6.84 -8.63 3.75
C PHE A 229 6.97 -7.16 4.16
N PHE A 230 6.41 -6.25 3.36
CA PHE A 230 6.22 -4.86 3.75
C PHE A 230 4.95 -4.70 4.56
N ASP A 231 5.02 -3.87 5.60
CA ASP A 231 3.86 -3.41 6.33
C ASP A 231 3.14 -2.32 5.51
N LEU A 232 1.97 -2.66 4.98
CA LEU A 232 1.19 -1.75 4.13
C LEU A 232 0.61 -0.57 4.90
N ASN A 233 0.54 -0.65 6.24
CA ASN A 233 0.18 0.47 7.11
C ASN A 233 1.41 1.28 7.55
N ARG A 234 2.52 1.16 6.83
CA ARG A 234 3.65 2.11 6.87
C ARG A 234 3.99 2.68 5.50
N ASP A 235 3.38 2.15 4.45
CA ASP A 235 3.75 2.41 3.06
C ASP A 235 2.96 3.56 2.42
N TRP A 236 1.97 4.16 3.10
CA TRP A 236 1.12 5.21 2.51
C TRP A 236 1.92 6.38 1.91
N THR A 237 2.92 6.89 2.66
CA THR A 237 3.82 7.97 2.18
C THR A 237 4.84 7.47 1.16
N TRP A 238 5.29 6.22 1.29
CA TRP A 238 6.39 5.71 0.48
C TRP A 238 5.90 5.17 -0.86
N MET A 239 4.69 4.60 -0.95
CA MET A 239 4.15 4.00 -2.18
C MET A 239 5.11 2.97 -2.81
N SER A 240 5.83 2.22 -1.96
CA SER A 240 6.81 1.25 -2.44
C SER A 240 6.16 -0.03 -2.96
N GLN A 241 4.94 -0.36 -2.49
CA GLN A 241 4.23 -1.58 -2.83
C GLN A 241 3.11 -1.37 -3.85
N ALA A 242 2.83 -2.41 -4.65
CA ALA A 242 1.82 -2.37 -5.71
C ALA A 242 0.41 -2.15 -5.15
N GLU A 243 0.10 -2.76 -4.01
CA GLU A 243 -1.18 -2.63 -3.33
C GLU A 243 -1.45 -1.17 -2.92
N THR A 244 -0.47 -0.51 -2.31
CA THR A 244 -0.56 0.90 -1.92
C THR A 244 -0.72 1.82 -3.12
N ARG A 245 0.07 1.62 -4.19
CA ARG A 245 -0.05 2.46 -5.40
C ARG A 245 -1.42 2.37 -6.04
N ALA A 246 -1.91 1.15 -6.24
CA ALA A 246 -3.22 0.92 -6.82
C ALA A 246 -4.32 1.55 -5.96
N ARG A 247 -4.21 1.46 -4.62
CA ARG A 247 -5.16 2.08 -3.70
C ARG A 247 -5.14 3.61 -3.82
N LEU A 248 -3.96 4.23 -3.77
CA LEU A 248 -3.83 5.69 -3.81
C LEU A 248 -4.20 6.30 -5.17
N GLU A 249 -4.06 5.55 -6.27
CA GLU A 249 -4.57 5.97 -7.58
C GLU A 249 -6.09 6.22 -7.53
N THR A 250 -6.83 5.36 -6.81
CA THR A 250 -8.28 5.57 -6.62
C THR A 250 -8.64 6.62 -5.58
N TRP A 251 -7.73 6.95 -4.65
CA TRP A 251 -8.03 7.89 -3.58
C TRP A 251 -8.49 9.25 -4.11
N ARG A 252 -7.87 9.74 -5.18
CA ARG A 252 -8.23 11.02 -5.83
C ARG A 252 -9.62 11.03 -6.44
N ARG A 253 -10.10 9.86 -6.83
CA ARG A 253 -11.46 9.71 -7.36
C ARG A 253 -12.48 9.79 -6.22
N TRP A 254 -12.14 9.28 -5.05
CA TRP A 254 -13.04 9.25 -3.89
C TRP A 254 -13.03 10.54 -3.09
N ASN A 255 -11.85 11.12 -2.83
CA ASN A 255 -11.64 12.28 -1.95
C ASN A 255 -12.51 12.20 -0.68
N PRO A 256 -12.33 11.15 0.15
CA PRO A 256 -13.26 10.84 1.22
C PRO A 256 -13.22 11.91 2.32
N GLN A 257 -14.38 12.16 2.94
CA GLN A 257 -14.48 12.98 4.14
C GLN A 257 -14.19 12.17 5.40
N VAL A 258 -14.36 10.86 5.39
CA VAL A 258 -14.08 9.96 6.53
C VAL A 258 -13.29 8.78 6.04
N HIS A 259 -12.24 8.40 6.77
CA HIS A 259 -11.51 7.16 6.56
C HIS A 259 -11.36 6.40 7.88
N VAL A 260 -11.68 5.11 7.88
CA VAL A 260 -11.43 4.22 9.02
C VAL A 260 -10.57 3.06 8.59
N ASP A 261 -9.43 2.86 9.26
CA ASP A 261 -8.56 1.70 9.13
C ASP A 261 -8.80 0.70 10.28
N PHE A 262 -9.29 -0.49 9.94
CA PHE A 262 -9.70 -1.51 10.89
C PHE A 262 -8.58 -2.52 11.15
N HIS A 263 -8.18 -2.60 12.42
CA HIS A 263 -7.01 -3.32 12.91
C HIS A 263 -7.33 -4.24 14.09
N GLU A 264 -6.31 -4.99 14.52
CA GLU A 264 -6.33 -5.71 15.77
C GLU A 264 -5.04 -5.57 16.60
N MET A 265 -5.21 -5.65 17.91
CA MET A 265 -4.15 -5.64 18.92
C MET A 265 -4.00 -7.01 19.58
N PHE A 266 -3.11 -7.11 20.57
CA PHE A 266 -3.03 -8.28 21.43
C PHE A 266 -4.39 -8.67 22.04
N TYR A 267 -4.65 -9.97 22.17
CA TYR A 267 -5.99 -10.49 22.55
C TYR A 267 -6.44 -10.16 23.98
N ASN A 268 -5.51 -9.79 24.87
CA ASN A 268 -5.83 -9.31 26.22
C ASN A 268 -6.16 -7.81 26.27
N SER A 269 -6.03 -7.07 25.16
CA SER A 269 -6.53 -5.70 25.08
C SER A 269 -8.07 -5.67 25.10
N SER A 270 -8.67 -4.48 25.05
CA SER A 270 -10.12 -4.29 24.87
C SER A 270 -10.45 -3.86 23.42
N TYR A 271 -10.93 -2.64 23.21
CA TYR A 271 -11.13 -2.05 21.89
C TYR A 271 -10.67 -0.60 21.94
N PHE A 272 -9.92 -0.15 20.94
CA PHE A 272 -9.58 1.25 20.79
C PHE A 272 -10.29 1.87 19.60
N PHE A 273 -10.81 3.07 19.82
CA PHE A 273 -11.24 3.99 18.78
C PHE A 273 -10.84 5.41 19.18
N PHE A 274 -10.94 6.34 18.23
CA PHE A 274 -10.56 7.73 18.43
C PHE A 274 -11.28 8.39 19.62
N PRO A 275 -10.73 9.46 20.22
CA PRO A 275 -9.57 10.24 19.76
C PRO A 275 -8.21 9.56 19.95
N ALA A 276 -7.23 9.95 19.11
CA ALA A 276 -5.82 9.60 19.26
C ALA A 276 -5.15 10.35 20.43
N THR A 277 -3.96 9.91 20.83
CA THR A 277 -3.13 10.56 21.86
C THR A 277 -2.01 11.41 21.24
N PRO A 278 -1.44 12.42 21.92
CA PRO A 278 -0.23 13.09 21.46
C PRO A 278 0.95 12.12 21.29
N PRO A 279 1.86 12.35 20.33
CA PRO A 279 1.95 13.52 19.44
C PRO A 279 0.87 13.55 18.34
N ILE A 280 0.39 14.74 18.01
CA ILE A 280 -0.54 14.98 16.90
C ILE A 280 0.12 15.98 15.97
N SER A 281 0.09 15.74 14.65
CA SER A 281 0.64 16.71 13.70
C SER A 281 -0.03 18.09 13.88
N PRO A 282 0.74 19.18 14.02
CA PRO A 282 0.20 20.53 14.12
C PRO A 282 -0.48 20.98 12.81
N LEU A 283 -0.27 20.23 11.72
CA LEU A 283 -0.88 20.48 10.42
C LEU A 283 -2.31 19.95 10.32
N TYR A 284 -2.85 19.26 11.34
CA TYR A 284 -4.27 18.96 11.36
C TYR A 284 -5.08 20.13 11.90
N PRO A 285 -6.05 20.64 11.14
CA PRO A 285 -6.94 21.65 11.67
C PRO A 285 -7.87 21.07 12.72
N GLU A 286 -8.30 21.92 13.64
CA GLU A 286 -9.12 21.55 14.81
C GLU A 286 -10.39 20.74 14.45
N HIS A 287 -10.98 20.99 13.27
CA HIS A 287 -12.17 20.25 12.84
C HIS A 287 -11.93 18.75 12.67
N ILE A 288 -10.72 18.33 12.27
CA ILE A 288 -10.36 16.90 12.16
C ILE A 288 -10.47 16.25 13.54
N LEU A 289 -9.88 16.89 14.55
CA LEU A 289 -9.84 16.39 15.93
C LEU A 289 -11.24 16.38 16.56
N ARG A 290 -12.02 17.46 16.38
CA ARG A 290 -13.41 17.52 16.88
C ARG A 290 -14.30 16.43 16.29
N TRP A 291 -14.16 16.16 14.99
CA TRP A 291 -14.92 15.09 14.35
C TRP A 291 -14.44 13.70 14.77
N GLY A 292 -13.12 13.50 14.91
CA GLY A 292 -12.57 12.27 15.50
C GLY A 292 -13.12 11.99 16.89
N GLU A 293 -13.20 13.01 17.74
CA GLU A 293 -13.84 12.92 19.06
C GLU A 293 -15.34 12.60 18.96
N ARG A 294 -16.07 13.22 18.01
CA ARG A 294 -17.49 12.93 17.79
C ARG A 294 -17.73 11.48 17.41
N PHE A 295 -16.96 10.92 16.47
CA PHE A 295 -17.04 9.50 16.13
C PHE A 295 -16.68 8.60 17.32
N GLY A 296 -15.63 8.97 18.06
CA GLY A 296 -15.25 8.31 19.31
C GLY A 296 -16.38 8.22 20.32
N ARG A 297 -17.05 9.33 20.60
CA ARG A 297 -18.19 9.40 21.52
C ARG A 297 -19.36 8.54 21.05
N ALA A 298 -19.67 8.57 19.75
CA ALA A 298 -20.73 7.72 19.21
C ALA A 298 -20.42 6.22 19.34
N ASN A 299 -19.16 5.81 19.09
CA ASN A 299 -18.71 4.44 19.30
C ASN A 299 -18.73 4.04 20.78
N ALA A 300 -18.29 4.94 21.67
CA ALA A 300 -18.37 4.77 23.12
C ALA A 300 -19.81 4.50 23.58
N GLU A 301 -20.78 5.31 23.15
CA GLU A 301 -22.20 5.09 23.46
C GLU A 301 -22.69 3.72 22.97
N ALA A 302 -22.25 3.27 21.80
CA ALA A 302 -22.62 1.96 21.26
C ALA A 302 -22.03 0.80 22.09
N PHE A 303 -20.82 0.97 22.63
CA PHE A 303 -20.15 0.00 23.49
C PHE A 303 -20.71 0.01 24.92
N ASP A 304 -20.96 1.19 25.49
CA ASP A 304 -21.59 1.41 26.79
C ASP A 304 -22.94 0.69 26.86
N ALA A 305 -23.76 0.83 25.81
CA ALA A 305 -25.07 0.18 25.71
C ALA A 305 -24.99 -1.37 25.73
N ARG A 306 -23.82 -1.94 25.49
CA ARG A 306 -23.57 -3.39 25.43
C ARG A 306 -22.68 -3.89 26.55
N GLY A 307 -22.13 -3.00 27.37
CA GLY A 307 -21.17 -3.32 28.42
C GLY A 307 -19.81 -3.83 27.87
N TRP A 308 -19.43 -3.42 26.67
CA TRP A 308 -18.15 -3.78 26.07
C TRP A 308 -17.04 -2.82 26.52
N LEU A 309 -15.88 -3.39 26.86
CA LEU A 309 -14.72 -2.60 27.27
C LEU A 309 -14.09 -1.90 26.06
N TYR A 310 -13.66 -0.66 26.26
CA TYR A 310 -12.90 0.11 25.28
C TYR A 310 -11.97 1.10 25.99
N TYR A 311 -11.08 1.73 25.23
CA TYR A 311 -10.28 2.88 25.64
C TYR A 311 -10.07 3.85 24.48
N THR A 312 -9.65 5.07 24.79
CA THR A 312 -9.41 6.16 23.83
C THR A 312 -8.26 7.04 24.35
N ALA A 313 -7.67 7.90 23.52
CA ALA A 313 -6.65 8.87 23.89
C ALA A 313 -5.38 8.28 24.55
N GLU A 314 -5.06 7.01 24.26
CA GLU A 314 -3.89 6.31 24.79
C GLU A 314 -3.31 5.37 23.73
N GLY A 315 -1.98 5.21 23.74
CA GLY A 315 -1.26 4.20 22.96
C GLY A 315 -1.05 4.54 21.48
N PHE A 316 -2.05 5.13 20.81
CA PHE A 316 -2.02 5.43 19.38
C PHE A 316 -1.99 6.92 19.09
N ASP A 317 -0.92 7.37 18.45
CA ASP A 317 -0.71 8.77 18.09
C ASP A 317 -1.26 9.09 16.69
N LEU A 318 -1.26 10.38 16.33
CA LEU A 318 -1.61 10.83 14.98
C LEU A 318 -0.47 11.71 14.46
N PHE A 319 0.75 11.20 14.40
CA PHE A 319 1.91 12.02 14.05
C PHE A 319 2.56 11.62 12.72
N TYR A 320 3.03 10.38 12.62
CA TYR A 320 3.72 9.88 11.43
C TYR A 320 2.79 9.85 10.22
N PRO A 321 3.12 10.47 9.06
CA PRO A 321 2.22 10.61 7.91
C PRO A 321 2.09 9.34 7.04
N GLY A 322 2.52 8.17 7.53
CA GLY A 322 2.49 6.93 6.76
C GLY A 322 1.43 5.91 7.19
N TYR A 323 0.49 6.30 8.05
CA TYR A 323 -0.62 5.44 8.51
C TYR A 323 -1.93 5.69 7.77
N GLY A 324 -2.83 4.73 7.87
CA GLY A 324 -4.20 4.80 7.39
C GLY A 324 -5.11 5.78 8.15
N ASP A 325 -4.64 6.47 9.18
CA ASP A 325 -5.37 7.57 9.83
C ASP A 325 -4.72 8.94 9.58
N SER A 326 -3.40 9.03 9.71
CA SER A 326 -2.63 10.26 9.56
C SER A 326 -2.55 10.74 8.11
N TRP A 327 -2.23 9.85 7.16
CA TRP A 327 -2.11 10.20 5.75
C TRP A 327 -3.44 10.74 5.20
N PRO A 328 -4.60 10.06 5.42
CA PRO A 328 -5.90 10.61 5.03
C PRO A 328 -6.20 11.98 5.64
N SER A 329 -5.81 12.19 6.91
CA SER A 329 -6.04 13.45 7.63
C SER A 329 -5.29 14.64 7.02
N LEU A 330 -4.15 14.40 6.36
CA LEU A 330 -3.42 15.41 5.58
C LEU A 330 -4.10 15.77 4.25
N THR A 331 -5.17 15.06 3.88
CA THR A 331 -5.94 15.24 2.64
C THR A 331 -7.36 15.76 2.89
N GLY A 332 -7.67 16.09 4.15
CA GLY A 332 -8.94 16.64 4.60
C GLY A 332 -9.91 15.62 5.17
N ALA A 333 -9.62 14.33 5.08
CA ALA A 333 -10.47 13.29 5.66
C ALA A 333 -10.37 13.25 7.19
N ILE A 334 -11.43 12.85 7.88
CA ILE A 334 -11.35 12.41 9.28
C ILE A 334 -10.77 11.00 9.27
N GLY A 335 -9.45 10.87 9.32
CA GLY A 335 -8.76 9.58 9.37
C GLY A 335 -8.74 9.01 10.78
N MET A 336 -9.12 7.73 10.92
CA MET A 336 -9.22 7.06 12.20
C MET A 336 -8.72 5.62 12.11
N THR A 337 -8.01 5.17 13.14
CA THR A 337 -7.63 3.78 13.36
C THR A 337 -8.52 3.18 14.44
N TYR A 338 -9.13 2.02 14.15
CA TYR A 338 -9.91 1.23 15.11
C TYR A 338 -9.25 -0.11 15.36
N GLU A 339 -9.11 -0.48 16.63
CA GLU A 339 -8.21 -1.52 17.07
C GLU A 339 -8.95 -2.49 17.98
N GLN A 340 -9.19 -3.71 17.49
CA GLN A 340 -9.90 -4.75 18.22
C GLN A 340 -8.91 -5.69 18.91
N ALA A 341 -9.12 -6.06 20.18
CA ALA A 341 -8.37 -7.17 20.77
C ALA A 341 -8.43 -8.41 19.88
N GLY A 342 -7.29 -9.01 19.56
CA GLY A 342 -7.19 -10.07 18.58
C GLY A 342 -5.74 -10.45 18.28
N HIS A 343 -5.31 -10.20 17.05
CA HIS A 343 -4.06 -10.61 16.44
C HIS A 343 -4.05 -12.09 16.02
N SER A 344 -2.98 -12.50 15.33
CA SER A 344 -2.77 -13.90 14.90
C SER A 344 -2.79 -14.92 16.04
N PHE A 345 -2.52 -14.49 17.27
CA PHE A 345 -2.58 -15.30 18.50
C PHE A 345 -3.99 -15.63 18.98
N ALA A 346 -5.03 -14.96 18.43
CA ALA A 346 -6.39 -15.15 18.91
C ALA A 346 -7.12 -16.34 18.28
N GLY A 347 -6.69 -16.79 17.09
CA GLY A 347 -7.35 -17.85 16.33
C GLY A 347 -8.86 -17.64 16.20
N ARG A 348 -9.65 -18.72 16.15
CA ARG A 348 -11.12 -18.62 16.26
C ARG A 348 -11.60 -18.33 17.68
N ALA A 349 -10.83 -18.74 18.67
CA ALA A 349 -11.10 -18.49 20.07
C ALA A 349 -9.79 -18.52 20.88
N VAL A 350 -9.65 -17.64 21.86
CA VAL A 350 -8.51 -17.62 22.79
C VAL A 350 -8.98 -17.30 24.20
N GLU A 351 -8.41 -17.99 25.18
CA GLU A 351 -8.61 -17.69 26.61
C GLU A 351 -7.75 -16.47 27.01
N ARG A 352 -8.42 -15.44 27.52
CA ARG A 352 -7.80 -14.25 28.10
C ARG A 352 -7.28 -14.53 29.51
N GLU A 353 -6.43 -13.64 30.01
CA GLU A 353 -5.88 -13.74 31.37
C GLU A 353 -6.93 -13.68 32.49
N ASP A 354 -8.06 -13.05 32.25
CA ASP A 354 -9.18 -12.97 33.18
C ASP A 354 -10.09 -14.22 33.18
N GLY A 355 -9.75 -15.23 32.36
CA GLY A 355 -10.51 -16.48 32.21
C GLY A 355 -11.70 -16.39 31.25
N THR A 356 -11.93 -15.25 30.60
CA THR A 356 -12.92 -15.12 29.52
C THR A 356 -12.37 -15.68 28.20
N VAL A 357 -13.26 -16.03 27.27
CA VAL A 357 -12.87 -16.50 25.93
C VAL A 357 -13.27 -15.46 24.91
N LEU A 358 -12.29 -14.93 24.18
CA LEU A 358 -12.50 -14.04 23.06
C LEU A 358 -12.67 -14.84 21.78
N THR A 359 -13.76 -14.61 21.04
CA THR A 359 -14.06 -15.36 19.80
C THR A 359 -13.91 -14.50 18.54
N LEU A 360 -13.64 -15.11 17.39
CA LEU A 360 -13.61 -14.42 16.09
C LEU A 360 -14.96 -13.73 15.78
N ALA A 361 -16.08 -14.37 16.11
CA ALA A 361 -17.42 -13.80 15.92
C ALA A 361 -17.62 -12.52 16.76
N GLU A 362 -17.17 -12.53 18.03
CA GLU A 362 -17.22 -11.35 18.91
C GLU A 362 -16.37 -10.21 18.35
N ARG A 363 -15.11 -10.50 17.98
CA ARG A 363 -14.20 -9.51 17.37
C ARG A 363 -14.79 -8.87 16.11
N ALA A 364 -15.33 -9.68 15.21
CA ALA A 364 -15.99 -9.21 13.99
C ALA A 364 -17.26 -8.41 14.28
N THR A 365 -17.99 -8.76 15.35
CA THR A 365 -19.20 -8.03 15.77
C THR A 365 -18.87 -6.64 16.27
N HIS A 366 -17.78 -6.47 17.03
CA HIS A 366 -17.35 -5.15 17.49
C HIS A 366 -16.97 -4.24 16.31
N HIS A 367 -16.17 -4.74 15.36
CA HIS A 367 -15.84 -4.02 14.12
C HIS A 367 -17.07 -3.67 13.27
N ARG A 368 -18.05 -4.58 13.18
CA ARG A 368 -19.34 -4.30 12.51
C ARG A 368 -20.09 -3.15 13.18
N VAL A 369 -20.14 -3.14 14.52
CA VAL A 369 -20.85 -2.10 15.29
C VAL A 369 -20.17 -0.74 15.14
N THR A 370 -18.84 -0.65 15.25
CA THR A 370 -18.11 0.61 15.07
C THR A 370 -18.21 1.11 13.63
N GLY A 371 -18.13 0.23 12.64
CA GLY A 371 -18.34 0.58 11.23
C GLY A 371 -19.71 1.18 10.96
N LEU A 372 -20.79 0.52 11.41
CA LEU A 372 -22.16 1.03 11.22
C LEU A 372 -22.42 2.32 12.01
N THR A 373 -21.89 2.41 13.23
CA THR A 373 -22.01 3.62 14.08
C THR A 373 -21.31 4.81 13.43
N THR A 374 -20.14 4.59 12.84
CA THR A 374 -19.42 5.62 12.06
C THR A 374 -20.23 6.08 10.85
N VAL A 375 -20.75 5.14 10.05
CA VAL A 375 -21.61 5.46 8.90
C VAL A 375 -22.83 6.27 9.32
N ARG A 376 -23.52 5.86 10.38
CA ARG A 376 -24.68 6.59 10.91
C ARG A 376 -24.30 8.00 11.36
N THR A 377 -23.23 8.14 12.14
CA THR A 377 -22.76 9.42 12.67
C THR A 377 -22.37 10.39 11.55
N ALA A 378 -21.72 9.88 10.49
CA ALA A 378 -21.38 10.66 9.32
C ALA A 378 -22.64 11.12 8.55
N ALA A 379 -23.64 10.25 8.40
CA ALA A 379 -24.90 10.60 7.74
C ALA A 379 -25.68 11.69 8.51
N GLU A 380 -25.75 11.58 9.83
CA GLU A 380 -26.47 12.53 10.70
C GLU A 380 -25.85 13.93 10.71
N GLY A 381 -24.53 14.05 10.56
CA GLY A 381 -23.82 15.33 10.52
C GLY A 381 -23.22 15.67 9.16
N ARG A 382 -23.71 15.07 8.08
CA ARG A 382 -23.12 15.13 6.74
C ARG A 382 -22.83 16.56 6.26
N THR A 383 -23.75 17.50 6.45
CA THR A 383 -23.55 18.90 6.04
C THR A 383 -22.38 19.57 6.78
N ASP A 384 -22.26 19.36 8.09
CA ASP A 384 -21.18 19.94 8.91
C ASP A 384 -19.83 19.30 8.58
N LEU A 385 -19.81 17.99 8.35
CA LEU A 385 -18.63 17.25 7.89
C LEU A 385 -18.10 17.81 6.56
N MET A 386 -18.98 17.99 5.59
CA MET A 386 -18.64 18.51 4.26
C MET A 386 -18.17 19.97 4.29
N ARG A 387 -18.73 20.80 5.20
CA ARG A 387 -18.24 22.17 5.42
C ARG A 387 -16.82 22.18 5.97
N GLY A 388 -16.54 21.36 6.97
CA GLY A 388 -15.18 21.18 7.50
C GLY A 388 -14.20 20.78 6.41
N TYR A 389 -14.60 19.85 5.54
CA TYR A 389 -13.81 19.41 4.38
C TYR A 389 -13.54 20.53 3.36
N ALA A 390 -14.55 21.32 2.98
CA ALA A 390 -14.35 22.44 2.06
C ALA A 390 -13.49 23.56 2.69
N ASP A 391 -13.69 23.84 3.98
CA ASP A 391 -12.89 24.81 4.71
C ASP A 391 -11.44 24.38 4.89
N PHE A 392 -11.17 23.07 5.05
CA PHE A 392 -9.81 22.51 5.04
C PHE A 392 -9.07 22.91 3.77
N HIS A 393 -9.67 22.65 2.60
CA HIS A 393 -9.03 22.87 1.31
C HIS A 393 -8.91 24.36 0.98
N ARG A 394 -9.92 25.16 1.30
CA ARG A 394 -9.86 26.62 1.13
C ARG A 394 -8.71 27.28 1.91
N ARG A 395 -8.36 26.70 3.07
CA ARG A 395 -7.31 27.15 4.00
C ARG A 395 -6.09 26.21 4.01
N ILE A 396 -5.87 25.48 2.90
CA ILE A 396 -4.87 24.41 2.83
C ILE A 396 -3.45 24.91 3.09
N ASP A 397 -3.13 26.13 2.65
CA ASP A 397 -1.81 26.76 2.65
C ASP A 397 -1.56 27.71 3.82
N GLU A 398 -2.52 27.87 4.74
CA GLU A 398 -2.39 28.84 5.83
C GLU A 398 -1.22 28.53 6.77
N GLY A 399 -0.30 29.49 6.88
CA GLY A 399 0.91 29.36 7.70
C GLY A 399 1.99 28.47 7.07
N LEU A 400 1.82 28.04 5.82
CA LEU A 400 2.76 27.17 5.11
C LEU A 400 3.53 27.98 4.05
N SER A 401 4.75 27.54 3.76
CA SER A 401 5.62 28.14 2.75
C SER A 401 5.78 27.20 1.57
N ASP A 402 5.76 27.74 0.35
CA ASP A 402 6.13 26.98 -0.84
C ASP A 402 7.56 26.44 -0.70
N VAL A 403 7.84 25.30 -1.30
CA VAL A 403 9.17 24.65 -1.23
C VAL A 403 9.81 24.60 -2.60
N LEU A 404 11.08 24.98 -2.66
CA LEU A 404 11.95 24.83 -3.82
C LEU A 404 12.83 23.60 -3.64
N LEU A 405 12.90 22.74 -4.64
CA LEU A 405 13.81 21.59 -4.69
C LEU A 405 14.83 21.82 -5.80
N VAL A 406 16.11 21.92 -5.42
CA VAL A 406 17.21 22.22 -6.32
C VAL A 406 17.82 20.90 -6.81
N PRO A 407 17.83 20.61 -8.13
CA PRO A 407 18.38 19.37 -8.67
C PRO A 407 19.85 19.10 -8.32
N GLY A 408 20.62 20.14 -8.01
CA GLY A 408 21.99 20.01 -7.51
C GLY A 408 22.93 19.27 -8.47
N ALA A 409 23.89 18.55 -7.90
CA ALA A 409 24.85 17.72 -8.63
C ALA A 409 24.27 16.35 -9.05
N ASP A 410 23.14 15.95 -8.46
CA ASP A 410 22.41 14.71 -8.77
C ASP A 410 20.95 15.00 -9.20
N PRO A 411 20.73 15.40 -10.47
CA PRO A 411 19.37 15.63 -10.96
C PRO A 411 18.46 14.40 -10.90
N GLN A 412 19.00 13.18 -10.84
CA GLN A 412 18.20 11.96 -10.82
C GLN A 412 17.52 11.78 -9.47
N ALA A 413 18.22 12.05 -8.36
CA ALA A 413 17.62 12.05 -7.03
C ALA A 413 16.46 13.05 -6.92
N ALA A 414 16.61 14.24 -7.51
CA ALA A 414 15.54 15.23 -7.56
C ALA A 414 14.37 14.79 -8.43
N GLU A 415 14.62 14.17 -9.59
CA GLU A 415 13.58 13.57 -10.44
C GLU A 415 12.81 12.47 -9.70
N ALA A 416 13.50 11.56 -8.99
CA ALA A 416 12.89 10.50 -8.19
C ALA A 416 11.98 11.04 -7.09
N LEU A 417 12.42 12.09 -6.41
CA LEU A 417 11.61 12.77 -5.40
C LEU A 417 10.35 13.38 -6.04
N VAL A 418 10.52 14.08 -7.17
CA VAL A 418 9.40 14.67 -7.91
C VAL A 418 8.41 13.59 -8.37
N ASP A 419 8.88 12.44 -8.85
CA ASP A 419 8.02 11.33 -9.24
C ASP A 419 7.21 10.78 -8.06
N LEU A 420 7.81 10.64 -6.87
CA LEU A 420 7.08 10.26 -5.67
C LEU A 420 6.03 11.31 -5.28
N LEU A 421 6.37 12.61 -5.35
CA LEU A 421 5.42 13.70 -5.08
C LEU A 421 4.25 13.67 -6.05
N LEU A 422 4.51 13.51 -7.35
CA LEU A 422 3.47 13.41 -8.38
C LEU A 422 2.59 12.17 -8.17
N ALA A 423 3.17 11.03 -7.78
CA ALA A 423 2.44 9.82 -7.43
C ALA A 423 1.51 10.03 -6.22
N GLN A 424 1.98 10.75 -5.19
CA GLN A 424 1.19 11.19 -4.03
C GLN A 424 0.09 12.21 -4.39
N GLY A 425 0.23 12.85 -5.55
CA GLY A 425 -0.69 13.87 -6.03
C GLY A 425 -0.41 15.28 -5.66
N ILE A 426 0.84 15.50 -5.31
CA ILE A 426 1.41 16.81 -5.12
C ILE A 426 1.82 17.31 -6.50
N GLU A 427 1.22 18.42 -6.89
CA GLU A 427 1.56 19.17 -8.09
C GLU A 427 2.94 19.82 -7.91
N VAL A 428 3.76 19.68 -8.94
CA VAL A 428 5.12 20.21 -9.00
C VAL A 428 5.28 20.99 -10.28
N GLU A 429 5.94 22.13 -10.22
CA GLU A 429 6.33 22.91 -11.39
C GLU A 429 7.85 22.98 -11.52
N ARG A 430 8.33 23.31 -12.72
CA ARG A 430 9.74 23.45 -13.04
C ARG A 430 10.04 24.82 -13.60
N ALA A 431 11.05 25.49 -13.02
CA ALA A 431 11.54 26.77 -13.47
C ALA A 431 12.16 26.65 -14.87
N GLN A 432 11.75 27.51 -15.80
CA GLN A 432 12.28 27.53 -17.17
C GLN A 432 13.61 28.28 -17.26
N ASP A 433 13.77 29.31 -16.43
CA ASP A 433 14.95 30.18 -16.37
C ASP A 433 15.46 30.26 -14.93
N GLY A 434 16.70 30.74 -14.75
CA GLY A 434 17.19 31.08 -13.43
C GLY A 434 16.44 32.29 -12.85
N PHE A 435 16.20 32.28 -11.54
CA PHE A 435 15.42 33.32 -10.84
C PHE A 435 16.02 33.65 -9.47
N GLU A 436 15.55 34.73 -8.87
CA GLU A 436 15.94 35.18 -7.53
C GLU A 436 14.71 35.28 -6.64
N VAL A 437 14.82 34.79 -5.41
CA VAL A 437 13.78 34.88 -4.38
C VAL A 437 14.40 34.76 -3.00
N ASP A 438 13.84 35.46 -2.03
CA ASP A 438 14.17 35.24 -0.61
C ASP A 438 13.58 33.89 -0.17
N ALA A 439 14.46 32.96 0.18
CA ALA A 439 14.11 31.62 0.65
C ALA A 439 15.08 31.18 1.76
N ALA A 440 14.55 30.40 2.70
CA ALA A 440 15.33 29.78 3.77
C ALA A 440 15.81 28.41 3.34
N PRO A 441 17.10 28.07 3.45
CA PRO A 441 17.52 26.69 3.29
C PRO A 441 16.92 25.83 4.39
N HIS A 442 16.55 24.60 4.06
CA HIS A 442 16.35 23.56 5.06
C HIS A 442 17.66 23.31 5.80
N GLU A 443 17.59 22.90 7.08
CA GLU A 443 18.77 22.70 7.91
C GLU A 443 19.79 21.76 7.25
N GLY A 444 21.07 22.16 7.26
CA GLY A 444 22.15 21.39 6.62
C GLY A 444 22.38 21.70 5.14
N PHE A 445 21.50 22.45 4.48
CA PHE A 445 21.73 22.99 3.14
C PHE A 445 22.26 24.43 3.16
N GLY A 446 22.95 24.85 2.09
CA GLY A 446 23.58 26.17 2.00
C GLY A 446 22.60 27.28 1.62
N GLU A 447 22.82 28.50 2.10
CA GLU A 447 22.04 29.69 1.72
C GLU A 447 22.11 29.96 0.21
N ARG A 448 21.00 30.44 -0.35
CA ARG A 448 20.87 30.72 -1.78
C ARG A 448 19.83 31.81 -2.06
N ASP A 449 20.26 32.88 -2.73
CA ASP A 449 19.36 33.93 -3.23
C ASP A 449 19.01 33.76 -4.71
N ARG A 450 19.79 32.94 -5.43
CA ARG A 450 19.65 32.70 -6.88
C ARG A 450 19.54 31.22 -7.19
N PHE A 451 18.44 30.86 -7.84
CA PHE A 451 18.07 29.50 -8.19
C PHE A 451 18.28 29.27 -9.69
N PRO A 452 18.86 28.11 -10.09
CA PRO A 452 19.08 27.79 -11.49
C PRO A 452 17.76 27.45 -12.21
N ALA A 453 17.79 27.50 -13.54
CA ALA A 453 16.77 26.87 -14.38
C ALA A 453 16.69 25.37 -14.03
N GLY A 454 15.48 24.81 -14.09
CA GLY A 454 15.22 23.42 -13.75
C GLY A 454 14.94 23.17 -12.26
N THR A 455 15.07 24.16 -11.38
CA THR A 455 14.60 24.10 -9.98
C THR A 455 13.12 23.75 -9.96
N TYR A 456 12.73 22.78 -9.13
CA TYR A 456 11.34 22.41 -8.93
C TYR A 456 10.70 23.28 -7.85
N LEU A 457 9.42 23.61 -8.03
CA LEU A 457 8.60 24.37 -7.11
C LEU A 457 7.39 23.53 -6.72
N VAL A 458 7.18 23.39 -5.42
CA VAL A 458 5.98 22.80 -4.84
C VAL A 458 5.22 23.91 -4.12
N ARG A 459 4.09 24.32 -4.70
CA ARG A 459 3.21 25.30 -4.06
C ARG A 459 2.37 24.64 -2.98
N MET A 460 2.17 25.30 -1.84
CA MET A 460 1.28 24.75 -0.80
C MET A 460 -0.19 24.97 -1.13
N ARG A 461 -0.52 25.99 -1.94
CA ARG A 461 -1.89 26.24 -2.39
C ARG A 461 -2.29 25.30 -3.53
N GLN A 462 -2.57 24.05 -3.18
CA GLN A 462 -3.04 22.98 -4.06
C GLN A 462 -3.83 21.94 -3.24
N PRO A 463 -4.62 21.03 -3.84
CA PRO A 463 -5.42 20.05 -3.11
C PRO A 463 -4.65 19.15 -2.11
N ARG A 464 -3.34 19.00 -2.30
CA ARG A 464 -2.44 18.21 -1.42
C ARG A 464 -1.46 19.05 -0.61
N GLY A 465 -1.73 20.35 -0.43
CA GLY A 465 -0.82 21.29 0.22
C GLY A 465 -0.29 20.87 1.58
N ARG A 466 -1.16 20.41 2.49
CA ARG A 466 -0.74 19.96 3.83
C ARG A 466 0.05 18.66 3.81
N LEU A 467 -0.28 17.73 2.90
CA LEU A 467 0.52 16.53 2.67
C LEU A 467 1.90 16.92 2.13
N ALA A 468 1.97 17.81 1.13
CA ALA A 468 3.22 18.33 0.58
C ALA A 468 4.10 18.97 1.66
N ALA A 469 3.52 19.87 2.47
CA ALA A 469 4.22 20.49 3.60
C ALA A 469 4.78 19.43 4.57
N THR A 470 3.97 18.44 4.96
CA THR A 470 4.39 17.40 5.90
C THR A 470 5.54 16.55 5.36
N LEU A 471 5.54 16.25 4.05
CA LEU A 471 6.57 15.42 3.42
C LEU A 471 7.85 16.20 3.09
N LEU A 472 7.74 17.53 2.94
CA LEU A 472 8.85 18.40 2.55
C LEU A 472 9.42 19.23 3.70
N GLN A 473 8.82 19.23 4.88
CA GLN A 473 9.29 20.02 6.03
C GLN A 473 10.70 19.60 6.47
N ALA A 474 11.51 20.58 6.86
CA ALA A 474 12.86 20.35 7.37
C ALA A 474 12.83 19.76 8.78
N GLU A 475 12.02 20.33 9.65
CA GLU A 475 11.91 19.93 11.05
C GLU A 475 10.51 19.41 11.31
N VAL A 476 10.43 18.40 12.18
CA VAL A 476 9.17 17.95 12.74
C VAL A 476 9.24 18.15 14.24
N GLU A 477 8.44 19.07 14.77
CA GLU A 477 8.37 19.27 16.22
C GLU A 477 7.60 18.11 16.85
N LEU A 478 8.31 17.32 17.65
CA LEU A 478 7.75 16.22 18.43
C LEU A 478 7.52 16.71 19.86
N ASP A 479 6.31 17.22 20.14
CA ASP A 479 5.89 17.58 21.50
C ASP A 479 5.42 16.34 22.27
N ALA A 480 6.34 15.39 22.50
CA ALA A 480 6.05 14.19 23.27
C ALA A 480 7.32 13.50 23.82
N THR A 481 7.17 12.82 24.95
CA THR A 481 8.21 11.92 25.50
C THR A 481 8.19 10.52 24.86
N PHE A 482 7.20 10.25 24.03
CA PHE A 482 6.96 8.99 23.34
C PHE A 482 6.34 9.29 21.97
N SER A 483 6.77 8.57 20.94
CA SER A 483 6.01 8.41 19.70
C SER A 483 5.76 6.92 19.50
N TYR A 484 4.60 6.59 18.95
CA TYR A 484 4.19 5.22 18.72
C TYR A 484 5.14 4.47 17.77
N ASP A 485 5.75 5.17 16.80
CA ASP A 485 6.63 4.54 15.81
C ASP A 485 7.70 5.50 15.23
N ILE A 486 7.53 5.95 13.97
CA ILE A 486 8.53 6.68 13.19
C ILE A 486 8.42 8.18 13.47
N SER A 487 9.54 8.81 13.83
CA SER A 487 9.63 10.23 14.14
C SER A 487 10.34 11.08 13.06
N ALA A 488 10.78 10.47 11.95
CA ALA A 488 11.46 11.18 10.85
C ALA A 488 11.06 10.64 9.46
N TRP A 489 10.75 11.54 8.53
CA TRP A 489 10.24 11.19 7.18
C TRP A 489 10.45 12.28 6.10
N SER A 490 11.25 13.31 6.38
CA SER A 490 11.47 14.41 5.43
C SER A 490 12.08 13.90 4.13
N LEU A 491 11.32 14.01 3.03
CA LEU A 491 11.73 13.47 1.74
C LEU A 491 12.96 14.17 1.14
N PRO A 492 13.15 15.50 1.25
CA PRO A 492 14.38 16.15 0.80
C PRO A 492 15.64 15.50 1.40
N TYR A 493 15.64 15.19 2.70
CA TYR A 493 16.78 14.50 3.31
C TYR A 493 16.87 13.02 2.92
N ALA A 494 15.74 12.31 2.85
CA ALA A 494 15.73 10.91 2.44
C ALA A 494 16.28 10.71 1.02
N PHE A 495 16.12 11.71 0.14
CA PHE A 495 16.59 11.72 -1.24
C PHE A 495 17.86 12.57 -1.44
N GLY A 496 18.42 13.19 -0.39
CA GLY A 496 19.59 14.06 -0.52
C GLY A 496 19.40 15.26 -1.45
N VAL A 497 18.17 15.77 -1.60
CA VAL A 497 17.83 16.88 -2.50
C VAL A 497 17.84 18.19 -1.71
N GLU A 498 18.63 19.17 -2.20
CA GLU A 498 18.69 20.51 -1.60
C GLU A 498 17.31 21.18 -1.67
N ALA A 499 16.79 21.60 -0.51
CA ALA A 499 15.46 22.18 -0.38
C ALA A 499 15.46 23.53 0.34
N HIS A 500 14.56 24.42 -0.07
CA HIS A 500 14.42 25.77 0.49
C HIS A 500 12.94 26.15 0.65
N ALA A 501 12.58 26.78 1.78
CA ALA A 501 11.26 27.34 2.02
C ALA A 501 11.17 28.80 1.54
N VAL A 502 10.22 29.13 0.67
CA VAL A 502 10.05 30.47 0.10
C VAL A 502 9.52 31.45 1.16
N ARG A 503 10.19 32.59 1.34
CA ARG A 503 9.78 33.69 2.24
C ARG A 503 9.30 34.93 1.49
N GLY A 504 9.83 35.15 0.28
CA GLY A 504 9.55 36.30 -0.56
C GLY A 504 8.50 36.04 -1.64
N ARG A 505 8.18 37.09 -2.40
CA ARG A 505 7.32 36.97 -3.58
C ARG A 505 8.09 36.27 -4.71
N LEU A 506 7.64 35.07 -5.07
CA LEU A 506 8.17 34.33 -6.21
C LEU A 506 7.91 35.05 -7.54
N ARG A 507 8.96 35.24 -8.35
CA ARG A 507 8.88 35.78 -9.72
C ARG A 507 9.72 34.91 -10.64
N GLY A 508 9.10 34.28 -11.63
CA GLY A 508 9.77 33.42 -12.58
C GLY A 508 8.78 32.75 -13.52
N SER A 509 9.29 32.11 -14.57
CA SER A 509 8.49 31.26 -15.45
C SER A 509 8.58 29.82 -14.94
N PHE A 510 7.43 29.24 -14.61
CA PHE A 510 7.28 27.88 -14.12
C PHE A 510 6.29 27.14 -15.01
N THR A 511 6.58 25.88 -15.32
CA THR A 511 5.66 25.00 -16.05
C THR A 511 5.34 23.79 -15.20
N PRO A 512 4.10 23.29 -15.17
CA PRO A 512 3.77 22.04 -14.52
C PRO A 512 4.68 20.90 -15.02
N VAL A 513 5.14 20.07 -14.09
CA VAL A 513 5.78 18.80 -14.41
C VAL A 513 4.65 17.79 -14.62
N GLU A 514 4.55 17.25 -15.83
CA GLU A 514 3.63 16.14 -16.06
C GLU A 514 4.23 14.87 -15.46
N ALA A 515 3.39 14.07 -14.80
CA ALA A 515 3.77 12.73 -14.38
C ALA A 515 4.25 11.97 -15.61
N GLY A 516 5.53 11.57 -15.62
CA GLY A 516 6.03 10.65 -16.63
C GLY A 516 5.18 9.40 -16.55
N LEU A 517 4.39 9.11 -17.59
CA LEU A 517 3.87 7.77 -17.84
C LEU A 517 5.09 6.87 -18.15
N ALA A 518 5.90 6.57 -17.14
CA ALA A 518 6.92 5.55 -17.21
C ALA A 518 6.19 4.20 -17.24
N SER A 519 5.74 3.88 -18.46
CA SER A 519 5.50 2.55 -19.01
C SER A 519 5.14 1.47 -18.00
N GLY A 520 3.85 1.15 -17.84
CA GLY A 520 3.25 -0.21 -17.67
C GLY A 520 3.96 -1.29 -16.84
N ASP A 521 4.99 -0.96 -16.07
CA ASP A 521 5.80 -1.82 -15.23
C ASP A 521 5.55 -1.32 -13.81
N PRO A 522 5.01 -2.13 -12.90
CA PRO A 522 4.78 -1.78 -11.50
C PRO A 522 6.08 -1.48 -10.71
N ALA A 523 7.20 -1.21 -11.39
CA ALA A 523 8.44 -0.76 -10.80
C ALA A 523 8.24 0.56 -10.03
N SER A 524 8.94 0.64 -8.91
CA SER A 524 8.69 1.59 -7.83
C SER A 524 9.19 3.00 -8.14
N PRO A 525 8.59 4.11 -7.65
CA PRO A 525 9.30 5.40 -7.63
C PRO A 525 10.59 5.29 -6.80
N TRP A 526 10.71 4.24 -5.97
CA TRP A 526 11.95 3.84 -5.32
C TRP A 526 13.03 3.36 -6.29
N THR A 527 12.72 3.18 -7.59
CA THR A 527 13.66 2.88 -8.71
C THR A 527 14.91 3.71 -8.72
N ASP A 528 14.76 4.92 -8.25
CA ASP A 528 15.77 5.94 -8.42
C ASP A 528 16.28 6.49 -7.07
N VAL A 529 15.85 5.94 -5.91
CA VAL A 529 16.08 6.55 -4.58
C VAL A 529 17.32 6.05 -3.83
N LEU A 530 17.78 4.82 -4.09
CA LEU A 530 19.07 4.37 -3.53
C LEU A 530 20.29 4.98 -4.26
N GLU A 531 20.08 5.82 -5.28
CA GLU A 531 21.13 6.59 -5.94
C GLU A 531 21.65 7.75 -5.09
N ALA A 532 20.76 8.38 -4.33
CA ALA A 532 21.04 9.60 -3.57
C ALA A 532 22.08 9.42 -2.45
N SER A 533 22.29 8.20 -1.96
CA SER A 533 23.29 7.92 -0.92
C SER A 533 24.67 7.54 -1.49
N VAL A 534 24.84 7.41 -2.82
CA VAL A 534 26.08 6.85 -3.39
C VAL A 534 26.75 7.65 -4.53
N ALA A 535 26.09 8.47 -5.36
CA ALA A 535 26.87 9.28 -6.34
C ALA A 535 26.14 10.46 -7.00
N GLY A 536 26.83 11.60 -7.10
CA GLY A 536 26.39 12.80 -7.83
C GLY A 536 26.90 12.86 -9.29
N ALA A 537 26.09 12.39 -10.24
CA ALA A 537 26.17 12.82 -11.63
C ALA A 537 24.86 12.57 -12.40
N PRO A 538 24.44 13.48 -13.31
CA PRO A 538 23.24 13.32 -14.12
C PRO A 538 23.29 12.15 -15.12
N ALA A 539 22.13 11.58 -15.41
CA ALA A 539 21.92 10.63 -16.50
C ALA A 539 22.21 11.27 -17.88
N PRO A 540 22.69 10.50 -18.88
CA PRO A 540 22.90 11.00 -20.23
C PRO A 540 21.56 11.23 -20.95
N ALA A 541 21.51 12.28 -21.78
CA ALA A 541 20.71 12.20 -23.00
C ALA A 541 21.26 11.06 -23.87
N ALA A 542 20.39 10.17 -24.37
CA ALA A 542 20.78 9.03 -25.18
C ALA A 542 21.59 9.49 -26.42
N ALA A 543 22.89 9.24 -26.42
CA ALA A 543 23.69 9.37 -27.62
C ALA A 543 23.35 8.17 -28.52
N ALA A 544 22.67 8.43 -29.64
CA ALA A 544 22.50 7.48 -30.73
C ALA A 544 23.83 7.27 -31.46
N GLY A 545 24.82 6.68 -30.79
CA GLY A 545 26.14 6.43 -31.32
C GLY A 545 26.28 5.03 -31.91
N GLY A 546 26.75 4.94 -33.15
CA GLY A 546 27.04 3.67 -33.82
C GLY A 546 28.33 2.99 -33.31
N ALA A 547 28.61 1.78 -33.79
CA ALA A 547 29.79 0.98 -33.39
C ALA A 547 31.15 1.72 -33.54
N GLU A 548 31.25 2.69 -34.45
CA GLU A 548 32.45 3.54 -34.61
C GLU A 548 32.71 4.47 -33.42
N GLU A 549 31.67 4.91 -32.71
CA GLU A 549 31.79 5.80 -31.55
C GLU A 549 32.16 5.05 -30.27
N ALA A 550 31.83 3.76 -30.18
CA ALA A 550 32.18 2.88 -29.06
C ALA A 550 33.51 2.13 -29.29
N ARG A 551 34.48 2.74 -29.99
CA ARG A 551 35.75 2.07 -30.37
C ARG A 551 36.53 1.52 -29.18
N PHE A 552 36.50 2.19 -28.03
CA PHE A 552 37.18 1.77 -26.81
C PHE A 552 36.26 0.98 -25.87
N GLY A 553 34.98 1.33 -25.83
CA GLY A 553 33.95 0.63 -25.06
C GLY A 553 32.76 1.54 -24.76
N TYR A 554 32.09 1.25 -23.65
CA TYR A 554 30.98 2.04 -23.12
C TYR A 554 31.24 2.44 -21.67
N LEU A 555 30.76 3.62 -21.27
CA LEU A 555 30.65 4.04 -19.88
C LEU A 555 29.19 4.03 -19.43
N LEU A 556 28.93 3.46 -18.28
CA LEU A 556 27.68 3.62 -17.56
C LEU A 556 27.94 4.60 -16.40
N PRO A 557 27.11 5.64 -16.22
CA PRO A 557 27.22 6.52 -15.06
C PRO A 557 27.13 5.73 -13.74
N ALA A 558 27.67 6.32 -12.66
CA ALA A 558 27.51 5.77 -11.32
C ALA A 558 26.03 5.83 -10.91
N GLY A 559 25.57 4.84 -10.13
CA GLY A 559 24.18 4.77 -9.64
C GLY A 559 23.61 3.35 -9.68
N LEU A 560 22.39 3.19 -9.16
CA LEU A 560 21.68 1.91 -9.12
C LEU A 560 20.53 1.80 -10.14
N ARG A 561 20.15 2.88 -10.83
CA ARG A 561 19.10 2.93 -11.86
C ARG A 561 19.22 1.80 -12.88
N ASP A 562 20.45 1.62 -13.33
CA ASP A 562 20.81 0.69 -14.38
C ASP A 562 21.36 -0.63 -13.80
N ALA A 563 21.26 -0.84 -12.48
CA ALA A 563 21.73 -2.05 -11.82
C ALA A 563 21.09 -3.32 -12.40
N PRO A 564 19.77 -3.41 -12.67
CA PRO A 564 19.19 -4.60 -13.29
C PRO A 564 19.82 -4.93 -14.66
N ALA A 565 20.05 -3.90 -15.47
CA ALA A 565 20.66 -4.04 -16.80
C ALA A 565 22.16 -4.39 -16.71
N LEU A 566 22.88 -3.79 -15.77
CA LEU A 566 24.28 -4.12 -15.48
C LEU A 566 24.43 -5.55 -14.94
N VAL A 567 23.55 -5.99 -14.05
CA VAL A 567 23.52 -7.37 -13.53
C VAL A 567 23.24 -8.34 -14.68
N ALA A 568 22.28 -8.05 -15.56
CA ALA A 568 22.02 -8.85 -16.75
C ALA A 568 23.28 -8.95 -17.64
N PHE A 569 23.96 -7.83 -17.89
CA PHE A 569 25.20 -7.78 -18.66
C PHE A 569 26.30 -8.67 -18.06
N LEU A 570 26.52 -8.59 -16.74
CA LEU A 570 27.51 -9.40 -16.03
C LEU A 570 27.17 -10.89 -16.07
N ARG A 571 25.89 -11.24 -15.94
CA ARG A 571 25.42 -12.64 -15.96
C ARG A 571 25.52 -13.29 -17.33
N GLU A 572 25.44 -12.52 -18.42
CA GLU A 572 25.77 -13.05 -19.75
C GLU A 572 27.27 -13.36 -19.90
N GLY A 573 28.11 -12.99 -18.92
CA GLY A 573 29.56 -13.13 -18.98
C GLY A 573 30.29 -11.84 -19.35
N GLY A 574 29.61 -10.69 -19.33
CA GLY A 574 30.20 -9.39 -19.57
C GLY A 574 31.33 -9.08 -18.57
N ARG A 575 32.29 -8.27 -19.03
CA ARG A 575 33.40 -7.74 -18.24
C ARG A 575 33.18 -6.25 -18.05
N ALA A 576 33.07 -5.85 -16.79
CA ALA A 576 32.85 -4.47 -16.41
C ALA A 576 33.78 -4.10 -15.24
N TYR A 577 34.14 -2.82 -15.15
CA TYR A 577 35.05 -2.29 -14.15
C TYR A 577 34.40 -1.09 -13.48
N ALA A 578 34.27 -1.12 -12.16
CA ALA A 578 33.90 0.06 -11.38
C ALA A 578 35.14 0.96 -11.25
N LEU A 579 35.00 2.22 -11.65
CA LEU A 579 36.07 3.20 -11.65
C LEU A 579 36.14 3.89 -10.29
N ALA A 580 37.32 3.83 -9.66
CA ALA A 580 37.51 4.26 -8.27
C ALA A 580 37.70 5.77 -8.10
N ASP A 581 37.98 6.50 -9.17
CA ASP A 581 38.26 7.94 -9.13
C ASP A 581 37.30 8.70 -10.04
N THR A 582 37.16 10.01 -9.78
CA THR A 582 36.45 10.91 -10.70
C THR A 582 37.34 11.27 -11.90
N PHE A 583 36.73 11.47 -13.06
CA PHE A 583 37.47 11.82 -14.29
C PHE A 583 36.61 12.62 -15.26
N THR A 584 37.25 13.23 -16.26
CA THR A 584 36.59 13.96 -17.34
C THR A 584 36.96 13.36 -18.68
N LEU A 585 35.98 13.05 -19.53
CA LEU A 585 36.18 12.48 -20.85
C LEU A 585 35.17 13.07 -21.83
N ALA A 586 35.67 13.59 -22.96
CA ALA A 586 34.86 14.25 -24.00
C ALA A 586 34.01 15.39 -23.42
N GLY A 587 34.61 16.23 -22.56
CA GLY A 587 33.94 17.34 -21.88
C GLY A 587 32.91 16.94 -20.81
N ARG A 588 32.75 15.65 -20.48
CA ARG A 588 31.83 15.17 -19.44
C ARG A 588 32.58 14.69 -18.20
N HIS A 589 32.13 15.14 -17.03
CA HIS A 589 32.59 14.66 -15.73
C HIS A 589 31.87 13.36 -15.33
N TYR A 590 32.61 12.41 -14.78
CA TYR A 590 32.12 11.14 -14.26
C TYR A 590 32.52 11.00 -12.79
N ALA A 591 31.53 10.64 -11.96
CA ALA A 591 31.71 10.42 -10.54
C ALA A 591 32.37 9.06 -10.22
N HIS A 592 32.80 8.89 -8.97
CA HIS A 592 33.22 7.61 -8.42
C HIS A 592 32.13 6.55 -8.64
N GLY A 593 32.53 5.33 -8.98
CA GLY A 593 31.60 4.21 -9.20
C GLY A 593 31.02 4.15 -10.61
N ALA A 594 31.40 5.05 -11.52
CA ALA A 594 31.09 4.90 -12.94
C ALA A 594 31.62 3.54 -13.45
N VAL A 595 30.88 2.88 -14.34
CA VAL A 595 31.19 1.53 -14.77
C VAL A 595 31.67 1.52 -16.22
N PHE A 596 32.88 1.02 -16.43
CA PHE A 596 33.46 0.87 -17.76
C PHE A 596 33.26 -0.54 -18.32
N LEU A 597 32.73 -0.61 -19.54
CA LEU A 597 32.51 -1.82 -20.33
C LEU A 597 33.51 -1.85 -21.51
N PRO A 598 34.73 -2.40 -21.34
CA PRO A 598 35.76 -2.38 -22.38
C PRO A 598 35.43 -3.28 -23.56
N ARG A 599 35.55 -2.75 -24.78
CA ARG A 599 35.44 -3.53 -26.02
C ARG A 599 36.44 -4.66 -26.08
N GLY A 600 37.71 -4.39 -25.76
CA GLY A 600 38.78 -5.37 -25.85
C GLY A 600 38.67 -6.56 -24.87
N ARG A 601 37.68 -6.56 -23.95
CA ARG A 601 37.43 -7.65 -23.00
C ARG A 601 36.04 -8.28 -23.14
N ASN A 602 35.25 -7.83 -24.11
CA ASN A 602 33.89 -8.29 -24.33
C ASN A 602 33.69 -8.64 -25.80
N ASP A 603 33.52 -9.93 -26.09
CA ASP A 603 33.06 -10.38 -27.40
C ASP A 603 31.59 -9.96 -27.59
N ASP A 604 31.25 -9.47 -28.78
CA ASP A 604 29.90 -8.94 -29.11
C ASP A 604 29.40 -7.94 -28.05
N LEU A 605 30.21 -6.92 -27.74
CA LEU A 605 29.88 -5.91 -26.73
C LEU A 605 28.52 -5.25 -27.03
N GLU A 606 28.27 -4.88 -28.29
CA GLU A 606 27.02 -4.24 -28.72
C GLU A 606 25.81 -5.15 -28.55
N GLY A 607 25.87 -6.39 -29.03
CA GLY A 607 24.77 -7.33 -28.87
C GLY A 607 24.47 -7.61 -27.40
N ARG A 608 25.51 -7.68 -26.55
CA ARG A 608 25.36 -7.84 -25.10
C ARG A 608 24.74 -6.61 -24.43
N VAL A 609 25.16 -5.41 -24.79
CA VAL A 609 24.55 -4.15 -24.31
C VAL A 609 23.06 -4.09 -24.70
N GLN A 610 22.72 -4.52 -25.92
CA GLN A 610 21.32 -4.59 -26.36
C GLN A 610 20.51 -5.62 -25.57
N ARG A 611 20.97 -6.87 -25.48
CA ARG A 611 20.25 -7.95 -24.77
C ARG A 611 20.10 -7.67 -23.27
N ALA A 612 21.10 -7.05 -22.67
CA ALA A 612 21.06 -6.64 -21.26
C ALA A 612 20.16 -5.41 -21.01
N GLY A 613 19.62 -4.77 -22.05
CA GLY A 613 18.80 -3.57 -21.93
C GLY A 613 19.58 -2.30 -21.58
N LEU A 614 20.91 -2.30 -21.76
CA LEU A 614 21.80 -1.15 -21.53
C LEU A 614 21.82 -0.16 -22.72
N ALA A 615 21.21 -0.52 -23.86
CA ALA A 615 21.11 0.36 -25.02
C ALA A 615 20.39 1.67 -24.65
N GLY A 616 21.02 2.81 -24.95
CA GLY A 616 20.51 4.15 -24.58
C GLY A 616 20.82 4.59 -23.15
N ARG A 617 21.31 3.70 -22.28
CA ARG A 617 21.72 4.00 -20.89
C ARG A 617 23.24 4.20 -20.76
N VAL A 618 24.00 3.63 -21.69
CA VAL A 618 25.46 3.75 -21.75
C VAL A 618 25.94 4.83 -22.72
N VAL A 619 27.10 5.41 -22.44
CA VAL A 619 27.78 6.42 -23.26
C VAL A 619 28.90 5.74 -24.07
N PRO A 620 28.87 5.78 -25.42
CA PRO A 620 29.96 5.25 -26.23
C PRO A 620 31.24 6.08 -26.04
N VAL A 621 32.39 5.40 -25.92
CA VAL A 621 33.70 6.07 -25.81
C VAL A 621 34.68 5.60 -26.86
N ARG A 622 35.37 6.56 -27.49
CA ARG A 622 36.34 6.33 -28.57
C ARG A 622 37.77 6.09 -28.07
N THR A 623 38.09 6.56 -26.87
CA THR A 623 39.41 6.49 -26.24
C THR A 623 39.28 6.26 -24.73
N GLY A 624 40.32 5.71 -24.12
CA GLY A 624 40.47 5.64 -22.66
C GLY A 624 41.29 6.78 -22.06
N PHE A 625 41.81 7.68 -22.90
CA PHE A 625 42.64 8.83 -22.51
C PHE A 625 41.75 9.98 -22.02
N THR A 626 41.79 10.28 -20.72
CA THR A 626 40.92 11.28 -20.09
C THR A 626 41.50 12.70 -20.17
N GLU A 627 40.64 13.70 -20.13
CA GLU A 627 41.03 15.13 -20.11
C GLU A 627 41.47 15.57 -18.71
N GLY A 628 41.00 14.88 -17.67
CA GLY A 628 41.40 15.07 -16.28
C GLY A 628 40.99 13.89 -15.42
N GLY A 629 41.75 13.61 -14.37
CA GLY A 629 41.64 12.37 -13.57
C GLY A 629 42.40 11.20 -14.21
N PRO A 630 42.26 9.97 -13.67
CA PRO A 630 42.92 8.79 -14.23
C PRO A 630 42.33 8.34 -15.57
N ASP A 631 43.13 7.62 -16.37
CA ASP A 631 42.67 6.99 -17.61
C ASP A 631 41.78 5.77 -17.31
N LEU A 632 40.88 5.40 -18.23
CA LEU A 632 39.95 4.27 -18.05
C LEU A 632 40.64 2.91 -17.85
N GLY A 633 41.90 2.79 -18.28
CA GLY A 633 42.72 1.58 -18.14
C GLY A 633 43.61 1.55 -16.90
N THR A 634 43.49 2.52 -15.99
CA THR A 634 44.35 2.65 -14.81
C THR A 634 44.23 1.42 -13.89
N GLU A 635 45.37 1.01 -13.31
CA GLU A 635 45.43 -0.04 -12.30
C GLU A 635 44.70 0.40 -11.02
N GLY A 636 43.94 -0.50 -10.39
CA GLY A 636 43.15 -0.19 -9.19
C GLY A 636 41.64 -0.15 -9.39
N ASN A 637 41.16 -0.15 -10.64
CA ASN A 637 39.73 -0.28 -10.94
C ASN A 637 39.17 -1.63 -10.45
N GLY A 638 37.99 -1.59 -9.81
CA GLY A 638 37.33 -2.76 -9.24
C GLY A 638 36.71 -3.64 -10.32
N ILE A 639 37.09 -4.91 -10.41
CA ILE A 639 36.46 -5.86 -11.35
C ILE A 639 35.07 -6.21 -10.86
N LEU A 640 34.04 -5.89 -11.64
CA LEU A 640 32.67 -6.32 -11.37
C LEU A 640 32.46 -7.75 -11.87
N ARG A 641 31.87 -8.57 -11.02
CA ARG A 641 31.52 -9.97 -11.31
C ARG A 641 30.09 -10.21 -10.84
N ALA A 642 29.37 -11.06 -11.57
CA ALA A 642 28.11 -11.59 -11.07
C ALA A 642 28.39 -12.40 -9.80
N ARG A 643 27.92 -11.92 -8.64
CA ARG A 643 28.11 -12.56 -7.35
C ARG A 643 26.99 -13.54 -7.06
N ARG A 644 27.34 -14.65 -6.41
CA ARG A 644 26.38 -15.59 -5.83
C ARG A 644 26.06 -15.13 -4.42
N VAL A 645 24.81 -14.72 -4.20
CA VAL A 645 24.34 -14.14 -2.94
C VAL A 645 23.40 -15.12 -2.26
N ALA A 646 23.62 -15.40 -0.98
CA ALA A 646 22.62 -15.97 -0.10
C ALA A 646 22.00 -14.87 0.77
N LEU A 647 20.68 -14.87 0.91
CA LEU A 647 19.96 -14.02 1.86
C LEU A 647 19.38 -14.92 2.95
N LEU A 648 19.79 -14.73 4.20
CA LEU A 648 19.31 -15.57 5.30
C LEU A 648 17.84 -15.28 5.62
N ALA A 649 17.08 -16.35 5.82
CA ALA A 649 15.63 -16.38 5.99
C ALA A 649 15.24 -17.27 7.19
N GLY A 650 14.01 -17.19 7.64
CA GLY A 650 13.46 -18.09 8.65
C GLY A 650 13.50 -17.53 10.06
N GLU A 651 13.19 -18.42 11.00
CA GLU A 651 13.24 -18.13 12.43
C GLU A 651 14.54 -17.43 12.84
N GLY A 652 14.43 -16.53 13.80
CA GLY A 652 15.53 -15.70 14.28
C GLY A 652 15.79 -14.43 13.47
N THR A 653 15.31 -14.33 12.21
CA THR A 653 15.35 -13.10 11.40
C THR A 653 14.04 -12.30 11.49
N SER A 654 14.11 -10.99 11.34
CA SER A 654 12.93 -10.15 11.10
C SER A 654 12.42 -10.37 9.67
N SER A 655 11.14 -10.75 9.52
CA SER A 655 10.50 -10.90 8.20
C SER A 655 10.52 -9.60 7.41
N ASN A 656 10.37 -8.45 8.08
CA ASN A 656 10.36 -7.14 7.42
C ASN A 656 11.77 -6.81 6.90
N SER A 657 12.81 -7.10 7.69
CA SER A 657 14.20 -6.91 7.24
C SER A 657 14.52 -7.85 6.08
N PHE A 658 14.20 -9.15 6.17
CA PHE A 658 14.35 -10.07 5.04
C PHE A 658 13.59 -9.58 3.80
N GLY A 659 12.35 -9.15 3.98
CA GLY A 659 11.47 -8.64 2.94
C GLY A 659 12.04 -7.43 2.20
N ALA A 660 12.54 -6.43 2.93
CA ALA A 660 13.19 -5.25 2.38
C ALA A 660 14.41 -5.61 1.53
N HIS A 661 15.28 -6.51 2.02
CA HIS A 661 16.47 -6.95 1.27
C HIS A 661 16.11 -7.81 0.07
N ARG A 662 15.12 -8.69 0.20
CA ARG A 662 14.57 -9.48 -0.91
C ARG A 662 14.04 -8.55 -2.01
N PHE A 663 13.23 -7.56 -1.64
CA PHE A 663 12.70 -6.57 -2.58
C PHE A 663 13.84 -5.77 -3.21
N PHE A 664 14.85 -5.36 -2.43
CA PHE A 664 16.02 -4.67 -2.94
C PHE A 664 16.77 -5.49 -4.00
N LEU A 665 17.10 -6.74 -3.69
CA LEU A 665 17.82 -7.63 -4.60
C LEU A 665 17.01 -7.94 -5.86
N GLU A 666 15.74 -8.35 -5.72
CA GLU A 666 14.88 -8.74 -6.85
C GLU A 666 14.43 -7.56 -7.70
N ARG A 667 13.86 -6.52 -7.08
CA ARG A 667 13.14 -5.44 -7.78
C ARG A 667 14.00 -4.22 -8.07
N ARG A 668 15.06 -4.00 -7.30
CA ARG A 668 15.91 -2.82 -7.42
C ARG A 668 17.20 -3.15 -8.16
N LEU A 669 17.88 -4.22 -7.76
CA LEU A 669 19.13 -4.64 -8.39
C LEU A 669 18.96 -5.64 -9.54
N GLY A 670 17.83 -6.35 -9.63
CA GLY A 670 17.67 -7.48 -10.55
C GLY A 670 18.67 -8.61 -10.28
N LEU A 671 19.19 -8.68 -9.05
CA LEU A 671 20.23 -9.62 -8.63
C LEU A 671 19.58 -10.90 -8.08
N PRO A 672 19.79 -12.06 -8.74
CA PRO A 672 19.33 -13.33 -8.18
C PRO A 672 20.08 -13.63 -6.89
N PHE A 673 19.34 -14.21 -5.96
CA PHE A 673 19.88 -14.69 -4.71
C PHE A 673 19.20 -16.00 -4.32
N ASP A 674 19.87 -16.76 -3.45
CA ASP A 674 19.31 -17.94 -2.83
C ASP A 674 18.80 -17.56 -1.43
N ALA A 675 17.49 -17.68 -1.18
CA ALA A 675 16.93 -17.53 0.16
C ALA A 675 17.27 -18.77 0.99
N VAL A 676 18.07 -18.62 2.04
CA VAL A 676 18.62 -19.73 2.82
C VAL A 676 18.10 -19.68 4.25
N LEU A 677 17.44 -20.75 4.72
CA LEU A 677 17.01 -20.82 6.11
C LEU A 677 18.23 -20.79 7.05
N VAL A 678 18.18 -19.95 8.09
CA VAL A 678 19.23 -19.86 9.12
C VAL A 678 19.57 -21.24 9.69
N SER A 679 18.54 -22.05 9.97
CA SER A 679 18.66 -23.42 10.50
C SER A 679 19.36 -24.42 9.57
N SER A 680 19.46 -24.11 8.27
CA SER A 680 20.14 -24.97 7.29
C SER A 680 21.62 -24.63 7.13
N LEU A 681 22.07 -23.45 7.58
CA LEU A 681 23.45 -23.01 7.43
C LEU A 681 24.50 -24.01 7.98
N PRO A 682 24.29 -24.68 9.13
CA PRO A 682 25.26 -25.64 9.67
C PRO A 682 25.56 -26.85 8.77
N SER A 683 24.72 -27.16 7.79
CA SER A 683 24.87 -28.31 6.87
C SER A 683 25.10 -27.94 5.40
N LEU A 684 24.92 -26.69 5.01
CA LEU A 684 25.07 -26.23 3.61
C LEU A 684 26.52 -26.05 3.18
N ASP A 685 26.86 -26.34 1.92
CA ASP A 685 28.15 -25.93 1.35
C ASP A 685 28.17 -24.41 1.15
N LEU A 686 28.92 -23.67 1.98
CA LEU A 686 28.99 -22.21 1.91
C LEU A 686 29.94 -21.72 0.81
N SER A 687 30.82 -22.59 0.30
CA SER A 687 31.82 -22.20 -0.71
C SER A 687 31.22 -21.80 -2.06
N VAL A 688 29.95 -22.13 -2.29
CA VAL A 688 29.20 -21.73 -3.48
C VAL A 688 28.75 -20.26 -3.45
N TYR A 689 28.84 -19.58 -2.30
CA TYR A 689 28.42 -18.19 -2.13
C TYR A 689 29.62 -17.26 -2.03
N ASP A 690 29.54 -16.13 -2.74
CA ASP A 690 30.47 -15.00 -2.59
C ASP A 690 30.07 -14.11 -1.40
N VAL A 691 28.75 -13.92 -1.23
CA VAL A 691 28.15 -13.00 -0.26
C VAL A 691 27.04 -13.70 0.50
N ILE A 692 27.01 -13.51 1.81
CA ILE A 692 25.88 -13.91 2.67
C ILE A 692 25.37 -12.63 3.33
N VAL A 693 24.09 -12.33 3.11
CA VAL A 693 23.39 -11.21 3.75
C VAL A 693 22.57 -11.77 4.91
N VAL A 694 22.77 -11.19 6.09
CA VAL A 694 22.07 -11.54 7.32
C VAL A 694 21.14 -10.37 7.70
N PRO A 695 19.82 -10.52 7.48
CA PRO A 695 18.86 -9.50 7.90
C PRO A 695 18.88 -9.33 9.42
N SER A 696 18.47 -8.15 9.89
CA SER A 696 18.28 -7.89 11.32
C SER A 696 17.37 -8.94 11.96
N GLY A 697 17.72 -9.39 13.16
CA GLY A 697 16.87 -10.27 13.96
C GLY A 697 17.59 -10.81 15.20
N GLY A 698 17.01 -10.60 16.38
CA GLY A 698 17.64 -10.96 17.65
C GLY A 698 17.81 -12.46 17.91
N GLY A 699 17.30 -13.35 17.04
CA GLY A 699 17.38 -14.79 17.21
C GLY A 699 18.38 -15.50 16.29
N VAL A 700 19.02 -14.81 15.34
CA VAL A 700 19.90 -15.44 14.34
C VAL A 700 21.00 -16.27 15.00
N ALA A 701 21.72 -15.70 15.97
CA ALA A 701 22.81 -16.38 16.66
C ALA A 701 22.37 -17.65 17.42
N ARG A 702 21.12 -17.67 17.91
CA ARG A 702 20.52 -18.85 18.58
C ARG A 702 20.22 -19.93 17.55
N GLU A 703 19.57 -19.58 16.45
CA GLU A 703 19.17 -20.53 15.39
C GLU A 703 20.38 -21.12 14.66
N LEU A 704 21.47 -20.36 14.49
CA LEU A 704 22.72 -20.87 13.91
C LEU A 704 23.40 -21.92 14.81
N GLY A 705 23.28 -21.77 16.13
CA GLY A 705 24.06 -22.54 17.10
C GLY A 705 25.57 -22.31 16.97
N GLU A 706 26.36 -23.05 17.76
CA GLU A 706 27.83 -22.94 17.75
C GLU A 706 28.43 -23.34 16.41
N ARG A 707 28.03 -24.51 15.89
CA ARG A 707 28.49 -25.02 14.59
C ARG A 707 28.20 -24.07 13.44
N GLY A 708 27.03 -23.44 13.38
CA GLY A 708 26.70 -22.49 12.31
C GLY A 708 27.62 -21.27 12.35
N ARG A 709 27.89 -20.73 13.54
CA ARG A 709 28.78 -19.58 13.73
C ARG A 709 30.23 -19.91 13.34
N GLU A 710 30.75 -21.06 13.75
CA GLU A 710 32.11 -21.50 13.38
C GLU A 710 32.27 -21.62 11.87
N ARG A 711 31.32 -22.25 11.19
CA ARG A 711 31.36 -22.40 9.73
C ARG A 711 31.28 -21.07 9.00
N LEU A 712 30.47 -20.13 9.49
CA LEU A 712 30.39 -18.79 8.91
C LEU A 712 31.73 -18.06 9.07
N LEU A 713 32.38 -18.15 10.23
CA LEU A 713 33.71 -17.59 10.48
C LEU A 713 34.78 -18.22 9.57
N GLU A 714 34.76 -19.55 9.41
CA GLU A 714 35.66 -20.26 8.48
C GLU A 714 35.47 -19.79 7.04
N TRP A 715 34.23 -19.64 6.59
CA TRP A 715 33.91 -19.14 5.26
C TRP A 715 34.35 -17.69 5.04
N VAL A 716 34.14 -16.79 6.01
CA VAL A 716 34.66 -15.41 5.93
C VAL A 716 36.19 -15.41 5.87
N ARG A 717 36.87 -16.22 6.69
CA ARG A 717 38.34 -16.37 6.64
C ARG A 717 38.83 -16.91 5.30
N ALA A 718 38.01 -17.68 4.59
CA ALA A 718 38.30 -18.16 3.23
C ALA A 718 38.02 -17.12 2.12
N GLY A 719 37.61 -15.89 2.47
CA GLY A 719 37.39 -14.78 1.55
C GLY A 719 35.92 -14.48 1.24
N GLY A 720 34.97 -15.13 1.92
CA GLY A 720 33.55 -14.81 1.85
C GLY A 720 33.23 -13.43 2.44
N THR A 721 32.23 -12.75 1.87
CA THR A 721 31.78 -11.43 2.37
C THR A 721 30.47 -11.54 3.14
N LEU A 722 30.52 -11.33 4.45
CA LEU A 722 29.34 -11.28 5.29
C LEU A 722 28.79 -9.85 5.39
N VAL A 723 27.51 -9.66 5.10
CA VAL A 723 26.80 -8.39 5.29
C VAL A 723 25.76 -8.60 6.39
N ALA A 724 26.06 -8.12 7.60
CA ALA A 724 25.14 -8.15 8.73
C ALA A 724 24.41 -6.81 8.85
N VAL A 725 23.11 -6.85 9.12
CA VAL A 725 22.25 -5.67 9.19
C VAL A 725 21.73 -5.51 10.61
N ASP A 726 22.10 -4.42 11.27
CA ASP A 726 21.65 -4.08 12.63
C ASP A 726 21.89 -5.24 13.63
N ALA A 727 20.85 -5.90 14.16
CA ALA A 727 20.97 -7.01 15.12
C ALA A 727 21.30 -8.38 14.48
N GLY A 728 21.50 -8.42 13.16
CA GLY A 728 21.79 -9.63 12.37
C GLY A 728 23.21 -10.16 12.51
#